data_AF-A0A4V2USU8-F1
#
_entry.id   AF-A0A4V2USU8-F1
#
_cell.length_a   1.000
_cell.length_b   1.000
_cell.length_c   1.000
_cell.angle_alpha   90.00
_cell.angle_beta   90.00
_cell.angle_gamma   90.00
#
_symmetry.space_group_name_H-M   'P 1'
#
loop_
_entity.id
_entity.type
_entity.pdbx_description
1 polymer ?
#
loop_
_entity_poly.entity_id
_entity_poly.type
_entity_poly.pdbx_seq_one_letter_code
_entity_poly.pdbx_strand_id
1 'polypeptide(L)'
;MKRCRGAFMILVVSLSLAVYIPMSCEAQEEQVKMTLEEVIPEETSIFEDASGSQYQESEPATALQDVGEEVKVPERTERQMDALRIDAVARVGNTYYKTFDEAFFALPSGGTMYVLKDCIAGHNVTTKSFTIYPEGQNVTVTASPSLEWEPGGIIAVPNDSDRNITGTWTLSGNEGYTLTIDGNRKCSSGILTSLCRTTINLKSGVRLRNGVANGIWNSLGTTNVYEDVSIYNNLHAGIASQGTINMYGGEIYGNGNNGVRGKTVNVAGGLVHHNGSAGVQTQTVDDNTAITVTGGSIYSNASDGVAAYAANGVCTASISGGKIYSNNAAGVRSSASFGTLEISGNANIFHNATGIFNMSAATMSGGIVHSNITEKNGGGIYNSGTLILSGGEIFSNSGTAGGGIYNAGILTLNGTAITNNSARAGSAVYQNGTMNVSGAAWIEENNDVYLPEAGNVITVTGPLTSEKKVALITPSVYTLGRTCVRVGHNEEKGSAVYQKFNLNPKAFYLLRPGDYQSGGANTADTDIVISRAYMIHYEGNYDDDRIRVPKDEKKYWYEATKISGEIPHFGSIGFKGWGRKAEDKEAVYQPGDTVSAAYNEEMTFYALWKTEIKVIYVDNNADSGTAKSEYVTLKECDENNGYEIRKNKNYTEFSRKGYSFAGWADNERDAGTGTVKFPENKKNIVIFDELCQIADEQQKDTVNRPGIPEVKMYSVWNGIPEIKANSVQEFYEGTEVTREMLLSNMKAFDEEDGDITGNIRIICIKYAGRKHTDGAKQEGEIAFWKEDMPADEKLDTWFLQMDKNDSPVTHLITYAVTDSAGTENVLEWPVKVRYNEFPVIEAADRYFTLEEARAGNITEAEIVERALESGRIKVSDQEDDILYPGSILKKVKLVNFKPEEFLEFNKPGYVVLTCSVQDNMGPGGAGKETLIQFTVYILKDGEMVKPEGAKYVRFINRENYEKNADRETKNLSEEEKENLNRNGGLHVDSMWYQNPEYKALLLDLWEEERTADKVWDFSREDVRKVKEYINIHGIGNSREENALSGFLRQFGSFERRMQYVGEGQSYKKNG
;
A
#
# COMPACT_ATOMS: atom_id res chain seq x y z
N MET A 1 33.63 -84.17 -88.37
CA MET A 1 32.32 -83.46 -88.33
C MET A 1 31.30 -84.25 -89.14
N LYS A 2 30.28 -84.86 -88.52
CA LYS A 2 29.15 -85.49 -89.25
C LYS A 2 27.86 -85.69 -88.41
N ARG A 3 27.67 -84.87 -87.36
CA ARG A 3 26.48 -84.82 -86.48
C ARG A 3 26.20 -83.37 -86.05
N CYS A 4 25.49 -82.61 -86.87
CA CYS A 4 24.96 -81.27 -86.56
C CYS A 4 23.60 -81.08 -87.27
N ARG A 5 22.70 -80.28 -86.67
CA ARG A 5 21.25 -80.05 -86.94
C ARG A 5 20.35 -80.84 -85.96
N GLY A 6 19.73 -80.20 -84.96
CA GLY A 6 19.77 -78.77 -84.60
C GLY A 6 19.07 -78.46 -83.26
N ALA A 7 18.72 -77.19 -83.05
CA ALA A 7 18.14 -76.56 -81.84
C ALA A 7 19.12 -76.23 -80.68
N PHE A 8 19.16 -74.94 -80.32
CA PHE A 8 19.96 -74.28 -79.26
C PHE A 8 19.17 -73.01 -78.80
N MET A 9 19.28 -72.56 -77.53
CA MET A 9 18.60 -71.34 -76.98
C MET A 9 19.37 -70.71 -75.78
N ILE A 10 19.19 -69.40 -75.47
CA ILE A 10 20.10 -68.52 -74.65
C ILE A 10 19.31 -67.39 -73.88
N LEU A 11 19.60 -67.01 -72.59
CA LEU A 11 18.91 -65.95 -71.72
C LEU A 11 19.63 -65.45 -70.36
N VAL A 12 19.25 -64.32 -69.63
CA VAL A 12 20.08 -63.46 -68.62
C VAL A 12 19.34 -62.61 -67.41
N VAL A 13 19.86 -62.26 -66.11
CA VAL A 13 19.27 -61.35 -64.92
C VAL A 13 19.90 -61.12 -63.37
N SER A 14 19.55 -60.08 -62.42
CA SER A 14 20.03 -59.69 -60.93
C SER A 14 19.19 -58.73 -59.81
N LEU A 15 19.53 -58.44 -58.44
CA LEU A 15 18.88 -57.47 -57.30
C LEU A 15 19.47 -57.15 -55.74
N SER A 16 18.96 -56.24 -54.74
CA SER A 16 19.50 -55.73 -53.29
C SER A 16 18.62 -55.00 -52.04
N LEU A 17 19.09 -54.48 -50.78
CA LEU A 17 18.35 -53.83 -49.48
C LEU A 17 19.05 -53.08 -48.12
N ALA A 18 18.42 -52.34 -47.04
CA ALA A 18 18.98 -51.59 -45.72
C ALA A 18 18.10 -51.00 -44.37
N VAL A 19 18.59 -50.32 -43.18
CA VAL A 19 17.86 -49.79 -41.82
C VAL A 19 18.50 -48.79 -40.60
N TYR A 20 17.82 -48.07 -39.52
CA TYR A 20 18.36 -47.18 -38.27
C TYR A 20 17.49 -46.60 -36.90
N ILE A 21 17.94 -45.78 -35.79
CA ILE A 21 17.22 -45.29 -34.41
C ILE A 21 17.73 -44.08 -33.29
N PRO A 22 16.98 -43.40 -32.23
CA PRO A 22 17.31 -42.18 -31.19
C PRO A 22 16.63 -41.78 -29.67
N MET A 23 16.98 -40.71 -28.74
CA MET A 23 16.25 -39.92 -27.48
C MET A 23 17.08 -38.96 -26.32
N SER A 24 16.82 -38.14 -25.14
CA SER A 24 15.82 -37.36 -24.11
C SER A 24 16.31 -36.42 -22.77
N CYS A 25 15.62 -35.42 -21.96
CA CYS A 25 16.03 -34.57 -20.61
C CYS A 25 15.05 -33.53 -19.64
N GLU A 26 15.35 -32.85 -18.39
CA GLU A 26 14.47 -31.92 -17.35
C GLU A 26 15.00 -30.99 -16.00
N ALA A 27 14.34 -29.95 -15.22
CA ALA A 27 14.66 -29.14 -13.81
C ALA A 27 13.77 -27.89 -13.02
N GLN A 28 13.92 -27.33 -11.67
CA GLN A 28 13.28 -26.02 -10.90
C GLN A 28 13.72 -25.18 -9.47
N GLU A 29 12.89 -24.49 -8.49
CA GLU A 29 12.98 -23.13 -7.56
C GLU A 29 12.42 -22.92 -5.95
N GLU A 30 12.11 -21.87 -4.98
CA GLU A 30 11.99 -20.32 -4.49
C GLU A 30 11.57 -19.83 -2.87
N GLN A 31 11.61 -18.54 -2.21
CA GLN A 31 10.80 -17.78 -0.97
C GLN A 31 11.24 -16.55 0.14
N VAL A 32 10.36 -15.78 1.02
CA VAL A 32 10.51 -14.45 1.98
C VAL A 32 9.55 -14.06 3.32
N LYS A 33 9.80 -13.05 4.32
CA LYS A 33 8.87 -12.00 5.15
C LYS A 33 9.02 -11.44 6.71
N MET A 34 8.04 -10.71 7.42
CA MET A 34 8.11 -9.67 8.60
C MET A 34 6.84 -9.38 9.60
N THR A 35 6.89 -8.79 10.87
CA THR A 35 5.75 -8.44 11.89
C THR A 35 5.90 -7.28 13.01
N LEU A 36 4.94 -7.03 13.99
CA LEU A 36 4.72 -5.82 14.93
C LEU A 36 3.99 -6.03 16.37
N GLU A 37 4.11 -5.08 17.35
CA GLU A 37 3.19 -4.58 18.50
C GLU A 37 3.01 -5.14 20.01
N GLU A 38 2.36 -4.32 20.91
CA GLU A 38 2.35 -4.02 22.42
C GLU A 38 1.89 -4.97 23.63
N VAL A 39 1.98 -4.44 24.91
CA VAL A 39 1.11 -4.58 26.18
C VAL A 39 1.76 -5.07 27.55
N ILE A 40 1.16 -4.73 28.73
CA ILE A 40 1.61 -4.72 30.17
C ILE A 40 1.05 -5.88 31.08
N PRO A 41 1.57 -6.15 32.33
CA PRO A 41 0.76 -6.08 33.59
C PRO A 41 1.51 -5.71 34.94
N GLU A 42 0.97 -6.06 36.13
CA GLU A 42 1.09 -5.39 37.47
C GLU A 42 1.94 -6.03 38.62
N GLU A 43 2.11 -5.24 39.72
CA GLU A 43 2.34 -5.51 41.18
C GLU A 43 3.39 -6.49 41.77
N THR A 44 4.17 -6.03 42.78
CA THR A 44 4.11 -6.47 44.23
C THR A 44 5.06 -5.67 45.16
N SER A 45 5.09 -5.94 46.49
CA SER A 45 5.55 -5.06 47.59
C SER A 45 6.78 -5.55 48.40
N ILE A 46 7.28 -4.76 49.38
CA ILE A 46 7.74 -5.17 50.75
C ILE A 46 8.21 -3.98 51.67
N PHE A 47 8.30 -4.24 52.98
CA PHE A 47 8.37 -3.40 54.20
C PHE A 47 9.69 -2.65 54.55
N GLU A 48 9.58 -1.58 55.38
CA GLU A 48 10.10 -1.39 56.78
C GLU A 48 9.53 -0.04 57.34
N ASP A 49 8.86 0.12 58.50
CA ASP A 49 9.19 -0.03 59.95
C ASP A 49 10.24 1.00 60.51
N ALA A 50 10.11 1.63 61.71
CA ALA A 50 9.04 1.64 62.72
C ALA A 50 9.12 2.81 63.76
N SER A 51 7.99 3.13 64.41
CA SER A 51 7.83 3.64 65.81
C SER A 51 8.27 5.07 66.23
N GLY A 52 7.64 5.63 67.29
CA GLY A 52 8.12 6.87 67.96
C GLY A 52 7.10 7.75 68.75
N SER A 53 6.31 7.21 69.68
CA SER A 53 5.27 7.96 70.42
C SER A 53 5.65 8.36 71.87
N GLN A 54 5.21 9.54 72.35
CA GLN A 54 4.68 9.70 73.73
C GLN A 54 3.94 11.03 74.00
N TYR A 55 3.09 11.01 75.04
CA TYR A 55 2.30 12.13 75.61
C TYR A 55 2.94 12.65 76.91
N GLN A 56 2.65 13.90 77.32
CA GLN A 56 2.24 14.18 78.71
C GLN A 56 1.57 15.55 78.91
N GLU A 57 0.73 15.63 79.96
CA GLU A 57 0.08 16.85 80.49
C GLU A 57 0.67 17.22 81.87
N SER A 58 0.57 18.49 82.29
CA SER A 58 0.62 18.87 83.72
C SER A 58 0.16 20.31 83.97
N GLU A 59 -0.81 20.52 84.88
CA GLU A 59 -1.03 21.79 85.60
C GLU A 59 -0.29 21.77 86.99
N PRO A 60 -0.65 22.59 88.02
CA PRO A 60 0.01 23.87 88.28
C PRO A 60 0.67 23.94 89.69
N ALA A 61 1.22 25.09 90.08
CA ALA A 61 1.83 25.31 91.40
C ALA A 61 1.47 26.68 92.02
N THR A 62 1.51 26.78 93.35
CA THR A 62 0.96 27.90 94.16
C THR A 62 1.90 28.41 95.28
N ALA A 63 1.80 29.71 95.58
CA ALA A 63 2.18 30.40 96.83
C ALA A 63 1.51 31.80 96.82
N LEU A 64 0.65 32.19 97.78
CA LEU A 64 0.93 32.77 99.13
C LEU A 64 1.63 34.14 99.05
N GLN A 65 1.23 35.18 99.81
CA GLN A 65 0.84 35.17 101.23
C GLN A 65 -0.10 36.34 101.65
N ASP A 66 -0.74 36.26 102.83
CA ASP A 66 -1.72 37.21 103.41
C ASP A 66 -1.17 38.54 103.96
N VAL A 67 -2.04 39.57 104.06
CA VAL A 67 -2.50 40.16 105.35
C VAL A 67 -3.97 40.62 105.20
N GLY A 68 -4.80 40.46 106.23
CA GLY A 68 -6.16 41.02 106.27
C GLY A 68 -6.58 41.44 107.69
N GLU A 69 -7.69 42.17 107.81
CA GLU A 69 -8.32 42.52 109.09
C GLU A 69 -9.84 42.62 108.89
N GLU A 70 -10.63 41.82 109.63
CA GLU A 70 -12.08 41.69 109.45
C GLU A 70 -12.82 41.79 110.80
N VAL A 71 -13.91 42.57 110.83
CA VAL A 71 -14.67 42.88 112.06
C VAL A 71 -15.79 41.87 112.27
N LYS A 72 -15.73 41.11 113.38
CA LYS A 72 -16.72 40.07 113.70
C LYS A 72 -18.08 40.63 114.10
N VAL A 73 -19.13 39.99 113.59
CA VAL A 73 -20.53 40.07 114.02
C VAL A 73 -20.97 38.64 114.42
N PRO A 74 -21.71 38.43 115.52
CA PRO A 74 -21.86 37.09 116.11
C PRO A 74 -22.81 36.14 115.37
N GLU A 75 -22.46 34.85 115.41
CA GLU A 75 -23.18 33.75 114.75
C GLU A 75 -24.49 33.36 115.47
N ARG A 76 -25.40 32.70 114.74
CA ARG A 76 -26.58 31.99 115.26
C ARG A 76 -26.42 30.48 115.10
N THR A 77 -27.08 29.71 115.94
CA THR A 77 -26.93 28.25 116.00
C THR A 77 -27.72 27.50 114.92
N GLU A 78 -27.17 26.35 114.48
CA GLU A 78 -27.63 25.56 113.32
C GLU A 78 -29.15 25.31 113.27
N ARG A 79 -29.78 24.99 114.41
CA ARG A 79 -31.23 24.72 114.48
C ARG A 79 -32.12 25.90 114.06
N GLN A 80 -31.60 27.13 114.01
CA GLN A 80 -32.31 28.28 113.44
C GLN A 80 -32.06 28.45 111.93
N MET A 81 -30.96 27.90 111.39
CA MET A 81 -30.65 27.97 109.96
C MET A 81 -31.55 27.03 109.15
N ASP A 82 -31.82 25.83 109.63
CA ASP A 82 -32.69 24.87 108.91
C ASP A 82 -34.15 25.34 108.81
N ALA A 83 -34.66 26.06 109.83
CA ALA A 83 -35.98 26.69 109.77
C ALA A 83 -36.06 27.84 108.73
N LEU A 84 -34.95 28.55 108.49
CA LEU A 84 -34.87 29.60 107.47
C LEU A 84 -34.68 29.04 106.05
N ARG A 85 -33.98 27.90 105.91
CA ARG A 85 -33.75 27.20 104.63
C ARG A 85 -35.04 26.78 103.92
N ILE A 86 -36.05 26.31 104.66
CA ILE A 86 -37.30 25.77 104.09
C ILE A 86 -38.08 26.85 103.31
N ASP A 87 -38.25 28.02 103.90
CA ASP A 87 -39.03 29.10 103.29
C ASP A 87 -38.25 29.87 102.21
N ALA A 88 -36.92 29.92 102.29
CA ALA A 88 -36.10 30.76 101.42
C ALA A 88 -36.13 30.37 99.93
N VAL A 89 -36.13 31.37 99.04
CA VAL A 89 -35.97 31.17 97.58
C VAL A 89 -34.54 31.42 97.11
N ALA A 90 -33.75 32.17 97.87
CA ALA A 90 -32.36 32.48 97.54
C ALA A 90 -31.52 32.74 98.80
N ARG A 91 -30.19 32.67 98.65
CA ARG A 91 -29.22 33.08 99.67
C ARG A 91 -28.09 33.94 99.10
N VAL A 92 -27.51 34.79 99.94
CA VAL A 92 -26.29 35.56 99.69
C VAL A 92 -25.35 35.31 100.85
N GLY A 93 -24.20 34.69 100.58
CA GLY A 93 -23.37 34.08 101.63
C GLY A 93 -24.20 33.09 102.47
N ASN A 94 -24.17 33.26 103.80
CA ASN A 94 -24.93 32.44 104.74
C ASN A 94 -26.33 33.03 105.09
N THR A 95 -26.73 34.14 104.46
CA THR A 95 -28.03 34.79 104.71
C THR A 95 -29.08 34.32 103.71
N TYR A 96 -30.24 33.89 104.20
CA TYR A 96 -31.35 33.31 103.42
C TYR A 96 -32.53 34.30 103.32
N TYR A 97 -33.17 34.39 102.15
CA TYR A 97 -34.20 35.39 101.81
C TYR A 97 -35.47 34.74 101.24
N LYS A 98 -36.64 35.34 101.51
CA LYS A 98 -37.95 34.80 101.09
C LYS A 98 -38.36 35.20 99.68
N THR A 99 -37.82 36.27 99.14
CA THR A 99 -38.01 36.69 97.74
C THR A 99 -36.69 36.81 96.99
N PHE A 100 -36.75 36.78 95.66
CA PHE A 100 -35.59 37.05 94.80
C PHE A 100 -35.10 38.49 94.99
N ASP A 101 -36.03 39.44 95.03
CA ASP A 101 -35.74 40.87 95.05
C ASP A 101 -35.04 41.31 96.35
N GLU A 102 -35.41 40.75 97.51
CA GLU A 102 -34.70 40.98 98.79
C GLU A 102 -33.23 40.51 98.73
N ALA A 103 -33.00 39.31 98.18
CA ALA A 103 -31.65 38.76 98.04
C ALA A 103 -30.81 39.60 97.07
N PHE A 104 -31.38 39.97 95.92
CA PHE A 104 -30.69 40.74 94.90
C PHE A 104 -30.39 42.19 95.34
N PHE A 105 -31.29 42.80 96.12
CA PHE A 105 -31.03 44.10 96.75
C PHE A 105 -29.87 44.02 97.75
N ALA A 106 -29.84 42.99 98.60
CA ALA A 106 -28.81 42.77 99.60
C ALA A 106 -27.44 42.31 99.04
N LEU A 107 -27.38 41.87 97.78
CA LEU A 107 -26.17 41.40 97.11
C LEU A 107 -25.10 42.52 97.01
N PRO A 108 -23.89 42.37 97.60
CA PRO A 108 -22.81 43.34 97.41
C PRO A 108 -22.28 43.32 95.97
N SER A 109 -21.60 44.39 95.53
CA SER A 109 -20.97 44.41 94.21
C SER A 109 -19.81 43.41 94.17
N GLY A 110 -19.78 42.57 93.13
CA GLY A 110 -18.93 41.38 93.04
C GLY A 110 -19.46 40.16 93.80
N GLY A 111 -20.58 40.28 94.51
CA GLY A 111 -21.18 39.19 95.29
C GLY A 111 -21.79 38.08 94.44
N THR A 112 -21.94 36.91 95.05
CA THR A 112 -22.63 35.75 94.45
C THR A 112 -23.93 35.44 95.19
N MET A 113 -25.00 35.26 94.42
CA MET A 113 -26.35 34.88 94.86
C MET A 113 -26.68 33.47 94.38
N TYR A 114 -27.24 32.66 95.27
CA TYR A 114 -27.65 31.28 94.98
C TYR A 114 -29.17 31.17 95.06
N VAL A 115 -29.82 30.71 94.00
CA VAL A 115 -31.28 30.53 93.89
C VAL A 115 -31.64 29.08 94.21
N LEU A 116 -32.50 28.88 95.20
CA LEU A 116 -32.73 27.58 95.86
C LEU A 116 -33.95 26.83 95.31
N LYS A 117 -34.89 27.53 94.67
CA LYS A 117 -36.13 26.98 94.07
C LYS A 117 -36.76 28.00 93.11
N ASP A 118 -37.74 27.55 92.33
CA ASP A 118 -38.58 28.42 91.47
C ASP A 118 -39.12 29.62 92.26
N CYS A 119 -39.03 30.81 91.67
CA CYS A 119 -39.39 32.05 92.33
C CYS A 119 -39.89 33.13 91.35
N ILE A 120 -40.60 34.12 91.89
CA ILE A 120 -40.99 35.34 91.17
C ILE A 120 -39.97 36.45 91.46
N ALA A 121 -39.66 37.24 90.44
CA ALA A 121 -38.83 38.45 90.54
C ALA A 121 -39.55 39.69 89.98
N GLY A 122 -39.32 40.83 90.61
CA GLY A 122 -39.76 42.15 90.15
C GLY A 122 -38.77 42.82 89.19
N HIS A 123 -38.74 44.15 89.21
CA HIS A 123 -37.83 44.96 88.40
C HIS A 123 -36.58 45.32 89.23
N ASN A 124 -35.52 44.54 89.08
CA ASN A 124 -34.31 44.67 89.89
C ASN A 124 -33.29 45.59 89.19
N VAL A 125 -33.29 46.87 89.57
CA VAL A 125 -32.36 47.87 89.03
C VAL A 125 -31.00 47.86 89.76
N THR A 126 -29.90 47.82 89.01
CA THR A 126 -28.54 47.78 89.57
C THR A 126 -27.47 48.26 88.60
N THR A 127 -26.41 48.87 89.15
CA THR A 127 -25.12 49.10 88.46
C THR A 127 -24.01 48.18 88.99
N LYS A 128 -24.30 47.34 89.98
CA LYS A 128 -23.34 46.42 90.61
C LYS A 128 -22.87 45.36 89.61
N SER A 129 -21.64 44.87 89.81
CA SER A 129 -21.25 43.54 89.31
C SER A 129 -21.86 42.46 90.21
N PHE A 130 -22.18 41.28 89.67
CA PHE A 130 -22.71 40.16 90.45
C PHE A 130 -22.55 38.82 89.72
N THR A 131 -22.71 37.74 90.48
CA THR A 131 -22.90 36.38 89.95
C THR A 131 -24.20 35.76 90.48
N ILE A 132 -24.96 35.08 89.62
CA ILE A 132 -26.13 34.28 89.99
C ILE A 132 -25.91 32.83 89.57
N TYR A 133 -26.11 31.91 90.52
CA TYR A 133 -26.21 30.47 90.32
C TYR A 133 -27.54 29.96 90.90
N PRO A 134 -28.06 28.81 90.46
CA PRO A 134 -28.96 28.00 91.25
C PRO A 134 -28.15 27.14 92.24
N GLU A 135 -28.83 26.45 93.16
CA GLU A 135 -28.22 25.52 94.10
C GLU A 135 -29.17 24.35 94.41
N GLY A 136 -28.65 23.13 94.32
CA GLY A 136 -29.35 21.89 94.69
C GLY A 136 -30.44 21.39 93.73
N GLN A 137 -30.93 22.24 92.81
CA GLN A 137 -31.88 21.86 91.77
C GLN A 137 -31.90 22.84 90.60
N ASN A 138 -32.57 22.46 89.51
CA ASN A 138 -32.95 23.37 88.43
C ASN A 138 -33.97 24.40 88.95
N VAL A 139 -33.87 25.67 88.54
CA VAL A 139 -34.77 26.74 88.98
C VAL A 139 -35.22 27.65 87.84
N THR A 140 -36.38 28.26 88.03
CA THR A 140 -37.02 29.25 87.15
C THR A 140 -37.27 30.54 87.91
N VAL A 141 -36.55 31.60 87.53
CA VAL A 141 -36.83 32.98 87.98
C VAL A 141 -37.82 33.59 87.00
N THR A 142 -39.08 33.77 87.43
CA THR A 142 -40.18 34.21 86.55
C THR A 142 -40.49 35.70 86.79
N ALA A 143 -40.59 36.49 85.72
CA ALA A 143 -41.02 37.88 85.81
C ALA A 143 -42.42 37.97 86.42
N SER A 144 -42.63 38.83 87.43
CA SER A 144 -43.93 38.94 88.08
C SER A 144 -45.05 39.28 87.08
N PRO A 145 -46.20 38.57 87.11
CA PRO A 145 -47.36 38.96 86.31
C PRO A 145 -47.88 40.36 86.65
N SER A 146 -47.53 40.89 87.85
CA SER A 146 -47.84 42.27 88.28
C SER A 146 -46.88 43.33 87.76
N LEU A 147 -45.82 42.98 87.01
CA LEU A 147 -44.98 43.98 86.34
C LEU A 147 -45.84 44.76 85.33
N GLU A 148 -45.71 46.09 85.35
CA GLU A 148 -46.31 46.96 84.34
C GLU A 148 -45.60 46.81 82.98
N TRP A 149 -45.98 47.63 82.00
CA TRP A 149 -45.36 47.58 80.66
C TRP A 149 -44.02 48.33 80.59
N GLU A 150 -43.84 49.39 81.37
CA GLU A 150 -42.62 50.23 81.39
C GLU A 150 -41.29 49.50 81.71
N PRO A 151 -41.21 48.59 82.72
CA PRO A 151 -39.94 48.08 83.24
C PRO A 151 -39.01 47.47 82.18
N GLY A 152 -37.77 47.97 82.12
CA GLY A 152 -36.80 47.59 81.08
C GLY A 152 -36.46 46.10 81.05
N GLY A 153 -36.36 45.45 82.21
CA GLY A 153 -35.97 44.03 82.38
C GLY A 153 -36.26 43.49 83.77
N ILE A 154 -36.08 42.18 83.97
CA ILE A 154 -36.13 41.57 85.32
C ILE A 154 -34.90 42.03 86.10
N ILE A 155 -33.73 42.02 85.44
CA ILE A 155 -32.53 42.71 85.91
C ILE A 155 -32.21 43.82 84.91
N ALA A 156 -32.06 45.04 85.41
CA ALA A 156 -31.85 46.23 84.59
C ALA A 156 -30.80 47.18 85.17
N VAL A 157 -30.19 48.00 84.32
CA VAL A 157 -29.49 49.23 84.74
C VAL A 157 -30.51 50.37 84.83
N PRO A 158 -30.46 51.27 85.85
CA PRO A 158 -31.36 52.42 85.91
C PRO A 158 -31.29 53.30 84.65
N ASN A 159 -32.43 53.75 84.12
CA ASN A 159 -32.50 54.44 82.82
C ASN A 159 -31.61 55.69 82.73
N ASP A 160 -31.51 56.47 83.81
CA ASP A 160 -30.76 57.74 83.87
C ASP A 160 -29.27 57.57 84.25
N SER A 161 -28.73 56.35 84.16
CA SER A 161 -27.33 56.06 84.49
C SER A 161 -26.35 56.66 83.49
N ASP A 162 -25.16 57.07 83.96
CA ASP A 162 -24.04 57.38 83.06
C ASP A 162 -23.69 56.14 82.22
N ARG A 163 -23.80 56.30 80.91
CA ARG A 163 -23.55 55.26 79.90
C ARG A 163 -22.13 54.69 79.95
N ASN A 164 -21.18 55.37 80.59
CA ASN A 164 -19.82 54.90 80.78
C ASN A 164 -19.64 53.95 81.97
N ILE A 165 -20.64 53.78 82.84
CA ILE A 165 -20.59 52.82 83.95
C ILE A 165 -20.31 51.41 83.42
N THR A 166 -19.34 50.75 84.02
CA THR A 166 -18.98 49.35 83.78
C THR A 166 -19.46 48.46 84.92
N GLY A 167 -19.76 47.21 84.61
CA GLY A 167 -20.19 46.20 85.57
C GLY A 167 -20.23 44.84 84.90
N THR A 168 -20.05 43.76 85.67
CA THR A 168 -20.04 42.38 85.14
C THR A 168 -21.17 41.57 85.76
N TRP A 169 -22.07 41.07 84.93
CA TRP A 169 -23.21 40.23 85.33
C TRP A 169 -22.93 38.81 84.84
N THR A 170 -22.67 37.88 85.75
CA THR A 170 -22.42 36.48 85.41
C THR A 170 -23.60 35.61 85.83
N LEU A 171 -24.14 34.83 84.89
CA LEU A 171 -25.17 33.84 85.14
C LEU A 171 -24.62 32.48 84.71
N SER A 172 -24.83 31.45 85.53
CA SER A 172 -24.47 30.06 85.21
C SER A 172 -25.48 29.10 85.81
N GLY A 173 -25.58 27.92 85.22
CA GLY A 173 -26.27 26.77 85.80
C GLY A 173 -25.57 26.20 87.03
N ASN A 174 -24.23 26.20 87.07
CA ASN A 174 -23.40 25.64 88.16
C ASN A 174 -23.66 24.14 88.47
N GLU A 175 -22.61 23.35 88.69
CA GLU A 175 -22.74 21.90 89.02
C GLU A 175 -23.60 21.04 88.04
N GLY A 176 -23.93 21.56 86.86
CA GLY A 176 -24.81 20.92 85.87
C GLY A 176 -26.31 21.24 86.02
N TYR A 177 -26.71 22.10 86.98
CA TYR A 177 -28.10 22.54 87.11
C TYR A 177 -28.50 23.56 86.03
N THR A 178 -29.79 23.86 85.95
CA THR A 178 -30.38 24.84 85.05
C THR A 178 -30.84 26.10 85.81
N LEU A 179 -30.40 27.27 85.33
CA LEU A 179 -30.93 28.58 85.69
C LEU A 179 -31.78 29.12 84.53
N THR A 180 -33.09 28.94 84.60
CA THR A 180 -34.02 29.57 83.66
C THR A 180 -34.42 30.95 84.20
N ILE A 181 -34.39 31.97 83.34
CA ILE A 181 -35.05 33.24 83.59
C ILE A 181 -36.15 33.42 82.54
N ASP A 182 -37.39 33.48 83.03
CA ASP A 182 -38.60 33.50 82.23
C ASP A 182 -39.22 34.91 82.22
N GLY A 183 -39.17 35.57 81.07
CA GLY A 183 -39.71 36.91 80.86
C GLY A 183 -41.23 37.00 80.99
N ASN A 184 -41.97 35.89 81.03
CA ASN A 184 -43.42 35.85 81.30
C ASN A 184 -44.27 36.86 80.48
N ARG A 185 -43.87 37.14 79.23
CA ARG A 185 -44.44 38.18 78.36
C ARG A 185 -44.45 39.59 78.98
N LYS A 186 -43.39 39.92 79.73
CA LYS A 186 -43.05 41.24 80.28
C LYS A 186 -41.73 41.78 79.71
N CYS A 187 -41.29 42.91 80.25
CA CYS A 187 -40.01 43.61 80.03
C CYS A 187 -39.88 44.33 78.67
N SER A 188 -39.96 45.67 78.70
CA SER A 188 -40.06 46.55 77.52
C SER A 188 -38.82 46.55 76.62
N SER A 189 -37.64 46.26 77.16
CA SER A 189 -36.36 46.27 76.42
C SER A 189 -35.80 44.85 76.27
N GLY A 190 -35.71 44.10 77.37
CA GLY A 190 -35.39 42.67 77.35
C GLY A 190 -35.27 42.08 78.76
N ILE A 191 -35.20 40.75 78.88
CA ILE A 191 -35.19 40.05 80.18
C ILE A 191 -34.01 40.52 81.05
N LEU A 192 -32.83 40.67 80.42
CA LEU A 192 -31.65 41.36 80.96
C LEU A 192 -31.42 42.65 80.16
N THR A 193 -31.34 43.81 80.84
CA THR A 193 -31.28 45.12 80.16
C THR A 193 -30.18 46.04 80.71
N SER A 194 -29.26 46.49 79.87
CA SER A 194 -28.29 47.55 80.19
C SER A 194 -28.25 48.64 79.13
N LEU A 195 -28.12 49.89 79.58
CA LEU A 195 -27.86 51.07 78.74
C LEU A 195 -26.39 51.53 78.79
N CYS A 196 -25.56 50.86 79.60
CA CYS A 196 -24.17 51.23 79.89
C CYS A 196 -23.18 50.17 79.34
N ARG A 197 -21.91 50.26 79.74
CA ARG A 197 -20.82 49.37 79.29
C ARG A 197 -20.76 48.08 80.13
N THR A 198 -21.88 47.37 80.25
CA THR A 198 -22.02 46.15 81.07
C THR A 198 -21.56 44.90 80.33
N THR A 199 -20.70 44.09 80.95
CA THR A 199 -20.35 42.74 80.47
C THR A 199 -21.35 41.74 81.02
N ILE A 200 -22.15 41.11 80.16
CA ILE A 200 -23.09 40.04 80.53
C ILE A 200 -22.49 38.71 80.08
N ASN A 201 -22.22 37.81 81.02
CA ASN A 201 -21.71 36.46 80.77
C ASN A 201 -22.80 35.43 81.04
N LEU A 202 -23.25 34.71 80.01
CA LEU A 202 -24.16 33.58 80.14
C LEU A 202 -23.37 32.28 79.95
N LYS A 203 -23.18 31.53 81.03
CA LYS A 203 -22.47 30.23 81.04
C LYS A 203 -23.47 29.08 80.88
N SER A 204 -22.94 27.87 80.67
CA SER A 204 -23.73 26.61 80.61
C SER A 204 -24.76 26.54 81.73
N GLY A 205 -25.92 26.00 81.39
CA GLY A 205 -27.10 25.85 82.23
C GLY A 205 -28.02 27.07 82.27
N VAL A 206 -27.67 28.19 81.62
CA VAL A 206 -28.57 29.36 81.53
C VAL A 206 -29.61 29.19 80.42
N ARG A 207 -30.86 29.60 80.68
CA ARG A 207 -31.90 29.71 79.64
C ARG A 207 -32.67 31.03 79.81
N LEU A 208 -32.79 31.82 78.75
CA LEU A 208 -33.54 33.08 78.72
C LEU A 208 -34.72 32.97 77.75
N ARG A 209 -35.96 33.14 78.21
CA ARG A 209 -37.12 32.89 77.35
C ARG A 209 -38.33 33.78 77.61
N ASN A 210 -39.26 33.80 76.64
CA ASN A 210 -40.60 34.37 76.76
C ASN A 210 -40.68 35.90 77.01
N GLY A 211 -39.64 36.68 76.72
CA GLY A 211 -39.71 38.15 76.77
C GLY A 211 -40.76 38.74 75.81
N VAL A 212 -41.32 39.90 76.16
CA VAL A 212 -42.21 40.67 75.26
C VAL A 212 -41.43 41.55 74.28
N ALA A 213 -40.18 41.88 74.62
CA ALA A 213 -39.20 42.49 73.73
C ALA A 213 -38.08 41.46 73.45
N ASN A 214 -36.82 41.81 73.72
CA ASN A 214 -35.67 40.93 73.46
C ASN A 214 -35.44 39.93 74.61
N GLY A 215 -34.65 38.88 74.36
CA GLY A 215 -34.06 38.10 75.45
C GLY A 215 -33.06 38.94 76.25
N ILE A 216 -32.21 39.69 75.55
CA ILE A 216 -31.23 40.63 76.14
C ILE A 216 -31.23 41.94 75.34
N TRP A 217 -31.20 43.07 76.04
CA TRP A 217 -30.81 44.37 75.47
C TRP A 217 -29.56 44.89 76.19
N ASN A 218 -28.41 44.94 75.52
CA ASN A 218 -27.16 45.43 76.12
C ASN A 218 -26.60 46.56 75.24
N SER A 219 -26.98 47.81 75.53
CA SER A 219 -26.79 48.92 74.59
C SER A 219 -25.32 49.17 74.25
N LEU A 220 -24.42 49.33 75.22
CA LEU A 220 -23.02 49.71 74.97
C LEU A 220 -21.98 48.74 75.56
N GLY A 221 -22.45 47.62 76.11
CA GLY A 221 -21.63 46.62 76.77
C GLY A 221 -21.15 45.50 75.85
N THR A 222 -20.81 44.37 76.49
CA THR A 222 -20.46 43.12 75.81
C THR A 222 -21.34 41.99 76.32
N THR A 223 -21.87 41.16 75.42
CA THR A 223 -22.68 39.99 75.79
C THR A 223 -21.98 38.72 75.31
N ASN A 224 -21.60 37.85 76.24
CA ASN A 224 -20.87 36.61 75.99
C ASN A 224 -21.78 35.41 76.21
N VAL A 225 -22.02 34.63 75.16
CA VAL A 225 -22.82 33.39 75.16
C VAL A 225 -21.87 32.20 75.03
N TYR A 226 -21.91 31.29 75.98
CA TYR A 226 -21.11 30.06 75.98
C TYR A 226 -21.98 28.85 75.60
N GLU A 227 -21.37 27.65 75.56
CA GLU A 227 -22.09 26.39 75.33
C GLU A 227 -23.19 26.15 76.37
N ASP A 228 -24.23 25.39 75.98
CA ASP A 228 -25.40 25.08 76.82
C ASP A 228 -26.08 26.34 77.41
N VAL A 229 -26.16 27.40 76.61
CA VAL A 229 -27.07 28.54 76.82
C VAL A 229 -28.18 28.47 75.78
N SER A 230 -29.45 28.61 76.19
CA SER A 230 -30.59 28.70 75.25
C SER A 230 -31.30 30.05 75.37
N ILE A 231 -31.52 30.76 74.26
CA ILE A 231 -32.24 32.05 74.23
C ILE A 231 -33.39 31.99 73.21
N TYR A 232 -34.62 31.85 73.69
CA TYR A 232 -35.73 31.43 72.81
C TYR A 232 -37.10 32.00 73.13
N ASN A 233 -37.98 31.97 72.11
CA ASN A 233 -39.39 32.36 72.23
C ASN A 233 -39.61 33.80 72.73
N ASN A 234 -38.66 34.71 72.51
CA ASN A 234 -38.84 36.15 72.80
C ASN A 234 -39.58 36.81 71.62
N LEU A 235 -40.50 37.75 71.85
CA LEU A 235 -41.29 38.31 70.74
C LEU A 235 -40.50 39.24 69.79
N HIS A 236 -39.37 39.78 70.24
CA HIS A 236 -38.43 40.49 69.39
C HIS A 236 -37.16 39.64 69.13
N ALA A 237 -35.96 40.13 69.40
CA ALA A 237 -34.72 39.39 69.11
C ALA A 237 -34.25 38.52 70.29
N GLY A 238 -33.42 37.51 70.04
CA GLY A 238 -32.73 36.79 71.11
C GLY A 238 -31.78 37.71 71.88
N ILE A 239 -30.86 38.38 71.17
CA ILE A 239 -29.94 39.38 71.72
C ILE A 239 -29.93 40.64 70.85
N ALA A 240 -30.01 41.82 71.46
CA ALA A 240 -29.87 43.11 70.81
C ALA A 240 -28.80 43.99 71.50
N SER A 241 -27.94 44.69 70.74
CA SER A 241 -26.82 45.48 71.26
C SER A 241 -26.27 46.51 70.27
N GLN A 242 -25.98 47.74 70.73
CA GLN A 242 -25.14 48.70 69.99
C GLN A 242 -23.64 48.56 70.36
N GLY A 243 -23.28 47.52 71.13
CA GLY A 243 -21.93 47.11 71.48
C GLY A 243 -21.57 45.76 70.87
N THR A 244 -20.93 44.89 71.66
CA THR A 244 -20.37 43.62 71.19
C THR A 244 -21.18 42.42 71.65
N ILE A 245 -21.43 41.46 70.76
CA ILE A 245 -22.00 40.15 71.08
C ILE A 245 -21.00 39.08 70.64
N ASN A 246 -20.56 38.23 71.58
CA ASN A 246 -19.70 37.09 71.32
C ASN A 246 -20.47 35.80 71.60
N MET A 247 -20.59 34.94 70.60
CA MET A 247 -21.26 33.64 70.68
C MET A 247 -20.23 32.53 70.46
N TYR A 248 -19.74 31.99 71.58
CA TYR A 248 -18.82 30.86 71.60
C TYR A 248 -19.56 29.52 71.46
N GLY A 249 -20.82 29.48 71.90
CA GLY A 249 -21.68 28.30 71.85
C GLY A 249 -23.15 28.68 72.09
N GLY A 250 -23.96 27.68 72.44
CA GLY A 250 -25.37 27.87 72.79
C GLY A 250 -26.32 27.83 71.59
N GLU A 251 -27.59 28.14 71.84
CA GLU A 251 -28.73 27.95 70.91
C GLU A 251 -29.67 29.17 70.98
N ILE A 252 -29.92 29.84 69.86
CA ILE A 252 -30.74 31.06 69.81
C ILE A 252 -31.84 30.91 68.76
N TYR A 253 -33.08 30.66 69.21
CA TYR A 253 -34.12 30.15 68.33
C TYR A 253 -35.56 30.57 68.65
N GLY A 254 -36.44 30.52 67.64
CA GLY A 254 -37.86 30.78 67.82
C GLY A 254 -38.20 32.20 68.30
N ASN A 255 -37.28 33.16 68.17
CA ASN A 255 -37.51 34.56 68.52
C ASN A 255 -38.26 35.26 67.38
N GLY A 256 -39.20 36.17 67.69
CA GLY A 256 -40.12 36.76 66.70
C GLY A 256 -39.48 37.72 65.69
N ASN A 257 -38.26 38.19 65.96
CA ASN A 257 -37.44 38.97 65.03
C ASN A 257 -36.10 38.24 64.79
N ASN A 258 -34.94 38.91 64.88
CA ASN A 258 -33.64 38.30 64.61
C ASN A 258 -33.19 37.35 65.73
N GLY A 259 -32.32 36.39 65.44
CA GLY A 259 -31.62 35.64 66.49
C GLY A 259 -30.68 36.57 67.27
N VAL A 260 -29.72 37.17 66.57
CA VAL A 260 -28.71 38.09 67.13
C VAL A 260 -28.68 39.39 66.33
N ARG A 261 -28.71 40.54 67.02
CA ARG A 261 -28.59 41.88 66.42
C ARG A 261 -27.58 42.75 67.16
N GLY A 262 -26.37 42.94 66.62
CA GLY A 262 -25.27 43.65 67.31
C GLY A 262 -24.62 44.75 66.46
N LYS A 263 -23.98 45.76 67.05
CA LYS A 263 -23.03 46.62 66.31
C LYS A 263 -21.83 45.78 65.85
N THR A 264 -21.28 44.99 66.77
CA THR A 264 -20.25 43.98 66.50
C THR A 264 -20.79 42.62 66.92
N VAL A 265 -20.82 41.64 66.02
CA VAL A 265 -21.21 40.25 66.33
C VAL A 265 -20.11 39.29 65.94
N ASN A 266 -19.66 38.46 66.88
CA ASN A 266 -18.68 37.40 66.64
C ASN A 266 -19.33 36.04 66.95
N VAL A 267 -19.41 35.15 65.96
CA VAL A 267 -19.95 33.78 66.09
C VAL A 267 -18.83 32.77 65.84
N ALA A 268 -18.36 32.15 66.92
CA ALA A 268 -17.35 31.08 66.88
C ALA A 268 -17.96 29.68 67.02
N GLY A 269 -19.18 29.58 67.55
CA GLY A 269 -19.86 28.30 67.75
C GLY A 269 -21.35 28.47 68.04
N GLY A 270 -22.02 27.36 68.34
CA GLY A 270 -23.45 27.33 68.64
C GLY A 270 -24.38 27.38 67.41
N LEU A 271 -25.68 27.52 67.67
CA LEU A 271 -26.77 27.37 66.70
C LEU A 271 -27.69 28.60 66.72
N VAL A 272 -28.04 29.16 65.55
CA VAL A 272 -28.97 30.30 65.43
C VAL A 272 -30.02 30.02 64.36
N HIS A 273 -31.24 29.69 64.76
CA HIS A 273 -32.23 29.11 63.84
C HIS A 273 -33.70 29.39 64.15
N HIS A 274 -34.57 29.24 63.16
CA HIS A 274 -36.03 29.36 63.34
C HIS A 274 -36.47 30.71 63.94
N ASN A 275 -35.69 31.77 63.74
CA ASN A 275 -36.05 33.13 64.16
C ASN A 275 -36.87 33.83 63.05
N GLY A 276 -37.79 34.72 63.44
CA GLY A 276 -38.79 35.37 62.57
C GLY A 276 -38.25 36.44 61.61
N SER A 277 -36.94 36.71 61.64
CA SER A 277 -36.23 37.57 60.69
C SER A 277 -34.89 36.92 60.34
N ALA A 278 -33.76 37.63 60.44
CA ALA A 278 -32.44 37.08 60.13
C ALA A 278 -31.85 36.28 61.29
N GLY A 279 -30.96 35.34 60.99
CA GLY A 279 -30.20 34.64 62.04
C GLY A 279 -29.29 35.61 62.80
N VAL A 280 -28.35 36.21 62.08
CA VAL A 280 -27.43 37.24 62.58
C VAL A 280 -27.56 38.50 61.72
N GLN A 281 -27.77 39.65 62.37
CA GLN A 281 -27.84 40.96 61.71
C GLN A 281 -26.97 41.98 62.44
N THR A 282 -26.43 42.95 61.72
CA THR A 282 -25.90 44.16 62.36
C THR A 282 -27.02 45.10 62.85
N GLN A 283 -26.79 45.85 63.91
CA GLN A 283 -27.74 46.86 64.37
C GLN A 283 -27.64 48.14 63.53
N THR A 284 -28.79 48.78 63.27
CA THR A 284 -28.86 50.12 62.68
C THR A 284 -28.28 51.14 63.66
N VAL A 285 -27.05 51.57 63.40
CA VAL A 285 -26.31 52.62 64.12
C VAL A 285 -25.52 53.48 63.13
N ASP A 286 -25.19 54.70 63.52
CA ASP A 286 -24.40 55.66 62.72
C ASP A 286 -22.88 55.40 62.78
N ASP A 287 -22.47 54.42 63.59
CA ASP A 287 -21.11 53.87 63.65
C ASP A 287 -20.90 52.75 62.61
N ASN A 288 -19.63 52.47 62.31
CA ASN A 288 -19.24 51.27 61.57
C ASN A 288 -19.66 50.00 62.35
N THR A 289 -20.15 49.00 61.63
CA THR A 289 -20.59 47.70 62.18
C THR A 289 -19.72 46.55 61.70
N ALA A 290 -19.77 45.41 62.39
CA ALA A 290 -18.99 44.22 62.00
C ALA A 290 -19.70 42.89 62.33
N ILE A 291 -19.50 41.90 61.46
CA ILE A 291 -19.84 40.48 61.71
C ILE A 291 -18.61 39.61 61.44
N THR A 292 -18.25 38.78 62.40
CA THR A 292 -17.24 37.72 62.24
C THR A 292 -17.90 36.37 62.44
N VAL A 293 -17.78 35.45 61.49
CA VAL A 293 -18.26 34.06 61.63
C VAL A 293 -17.10 33.09 61.37
N THR A 294 -16.64 32.42 62.41
CA THR A 294 -15.56 31.41 62.33
C THR A 294 -16.08 29.99 62.59
N GLY A 295 -17.32 29.83 63.06
CA GLY A 295 -17.92 28.53 63.34
C GLY A 295 -19.43 28.61 63.62
N GLY A 296 -19.98 27.53 64.17
CA GLY A 296 -21.41 27.41 64.47
C GLY A 296 -22.29 27.05 63.26
N SER A 297 -23.61 27.18 63.41
CA SER A 297 -24.59 26.93 62.34
C SER A 297 -25.76 27.92 62.39
N ILE A 298 -26.06 28.56 61.27
CA ILE A 298 -27.07 29.62 61.13
C ILE A 298 -28.09 29.20 60.06
N TYR A 299 -29.28 28.74 60.48
CA TYR A 299 -30.17 28.02 59.56
C TYR A 299 -31.67 28.17 59.81
N SER A 300 -32.49 27.96 58.77
CA SER A 300 -33.96 27.99 58.88
C SER A 300 -34.52 29.28 59.51
N ASN A 301 -33.84 30.41 59.37
CA ASN A 301 -34.36 31.71 59.77
C ASN A 301 -35.28 32.27 58.66
N ALA A 302 -36.28 33.05 59.04
CA ALA A 302 -37.36 33.45 58.14
C ALA A 302 -36.97 34.53 57.11
N SER A 303 -35.76 35.09 57.22
CA SER A 303 -35.12 36.01 56.27
C SER A 303 -33.71 35.49 55.92
N ASP A 304 -32.69 36.35 55.95
CA ASP A 304 -31.30 35.98 55.67
C ASP A 304 -30.64 35.18 56.81
N GLY A 305 -29.63 34.37 56.51
CA GLY A 305 -28.77 33.76 57.55
C GLY A 305 -27.93 34.83 58.26
N VAL A 306 -27.10 35.53 57.50
CA VAL A 306 -26.25 36.65 57.94
C VAL A 306 -26.57 37.88 57.11
N ALA A 307 -26.90 39.01 57.75
CA ALA A 307 -27.22 40.27 57.06
C ALA A 307 -26.35 41.45 57.58
N ALA A 308 -25.42 41.88 56.73
CA ALA A 308 -24.42 42.91 56.99
C ALA A 308 -24.87 44.28 56.43
N TYR A 309 -25.02 45.25 57.33
CA TYR A 309 -25.61 46.57 57.10
C TYR A 309 -25.08 47.63 58.10
N ALA A 310 -25.09 48.91 57.73
CA ALA A 310 -24.86 50.03 58.66
C ALA A 310 -25.63 51.26 58.19
N ALA A 311 -26.05 52.15 59.10
CA ALA A 311 -26.76 53.38 58.70
C ALA A 311 -25.82 54.35 57.98
N ASN A 312 -24.55 54.39 58.40
CA ASN A 312 -23.49 55.16 57.73
C ASN A 312 -22.91 54.47 56.47
N GLY A 313 -23.41 53.27 56.11
CA GLY A 313 -22.96 52.51 54.95
C GLY A 313 -21.66 51.71 55.12
N VAL A 314 -21.01 51.70 56.29
CA VAL A 314 -19.74 50.97 56.54
C VAL A 314 -19.98 49.75 57.43
N CYS A 315 -19.91 48.55 56.85
CA CYS A 315 -19.98 47.28 57.58
C CYS A 315 -18.89 46.31 57.09
N THR A 316 -18.18 45.66 58.01
CA THR A 316 -17.19 44.61 57.68
C THR A 316 -17.75 43.24 58.07
N ALA A 317 -17.96 42.36 57.09
CA ALA A 317 -18.33 40.96 57.31
C ALA A 317 -17.17 40.03 56.91
N SER A 318 -16.72 39.17 57.82
CA SER A 318 -15.73 38.12 57.51
C SER A 318 -16.27 36.75 57.97
N ILE A 319 -16.30 35.80 57.05
CA ILE A 319 -16.91 34.47 57.22
C ILE A 319 -15.87 33.44 56.78
N SER A 320 -15.15 32.88 57.75
CA SER A 320 -14.05 31.94 57.53
C SER A 320 -14.39 30.49 57.93
N GLY A 321 -15.58 30.27 58.48
CA GLY A 321 -16.07 28.96 58.91
C GLY A 321 -17.57 28.96 59.23
N GLY A 322 -18.05 27.83 59.76
CA GLY A 322 -19.46 27.63 60.09
C GLY A 322 -20.32 27.19 58.88
N LYS A 323 -21.58 26.85 59.18
CA LYS A 323 -22.58 26.40 58.20
C LYS A 323 -23.74 27.38 58.13
N ILE A 324 -24.09 27.90 56.95
CA ILE A 324 -25.17 28.88 56.77
C ILE A 324 -26.16 28.32 55.74
N TYR A 325 -27.31 27.80 56.20
CA TYR A 325 -28.14 26.97 55.33
C TYR A 325 -29.65 27.04 55.54
N SER A 326 -30.41 26.76 54.48
CA SER A 326 -31.89 26.68 54.54
C SER A 326 -32.58 27.92 55.13
N ASN A 327 -31.95 29.11 55.04
CA ASN A 327 -32.58 30.38 55.38
C ASN A 327 -33.44 30.86 54.20
N ASN A 328 -34.59 31.48 54.47
CA ASN A 328 -35.61 31.76 53.45
C ASN A 328 -35.21 32.84 52.43
N ALA A 329 -34.16 33.63 52.71
CA ALA A 329 -33.62 34.62 51.79
C ALA A 329 -32.16 34.30 51.41
N ALA A 330 -31.21 35.21 51.63
CA ALA A 330 -29.80 34.93 51.36
C ALA A 330 -29.17 34.12 52.51
N GLY A 331 -28.21 33.24 52.20
CA GLY A 331 -27.30 32.74 53.23
C GLY A 331 -26.52 33.90 53.85
N VAL A 332 -25.88 34.70 53.00
CA VAL A 332 -25.15 35.92 53.38
C VAL A 332 -25.62 37.10 52.52
N ARG A 333 -26.03 38.21 53.15
CA ARG A 333 -26.33 39.48 52.49
C ARG A 333 -25.34 40.55 52.92
N SER A 334 -24.68 41.20 51.96
CA SER A 334 -23.91 42.42 52.18
C SER A 334 -24.57 43.58 51.43
N SER A 335 -25.07 44.57 52.17
CA SER A 335 -25.87 45.69 51.65
C SER A 335 -25.42 47.06 52.20
N ALA A 336 -24.19 47.15 52.69
CA ALA A 336 -23.59 48.39 53.17
C ALA A 336 -22.79 49.06 52.03
N SER A 337 -23.11 50.30 51.67
CA SER A 337 -22.61 50.99 50.46
C SER A 337 -21.08 51.10 50.36
N PHE A 338 -20.39 51.12 51.49
CA PHE A 338 -18.94 51.16 51.65
C PHE A 338 -18.42 49.97 52.47
N GLY A 339 -19.22 48.90 52.56
CA GLY A 339 -18.90 47.70 53.32
C GLY A 339 -17.98 46.73 52.58
N THR A 340 -17.44 45.78 53.34
CA THR A 340 -16.64 44.66 52.84
C THR A 340 -17.26 43.33 53.27
N LEU A 341 -17.17 42.34 52.38
CA LEU A 341 -17.47 40.94 52.66
C LEU A 341 -16.27 40.07 52.30
N GLU A 342 -15.79 39.27 53.25
CA GLU A 342 -14.77 38.25 53.03
C GLU A 342 -15.37 36.86 53.28
N ILE A 343 -15.25 35.97 52.29
CA ILE A 343 -15.51 34.53 52.43
C ILE A 343 -14.18 33.80 52.29
N SER A 344 -13.79 33.04 53.31
CA SER A 344 -12.50 32.35 53.36
C SER A 344 -12.59 31.02 54.13
N GLY A 345 -11.46 30.34 54.28
CA GLY A 345 -11.35 29.12 55.08
C GLY A 345 -12.36 28.03 54.70
N ASN A 346 -13.11 27.57 55.70
CA ASN A 346 -14.05 26.44 55.61
C ASN A 346 -15.52 26.89 55.73
N ALA A 347 -15.85 28.12 55.35
CA ALA A 347 -17.22 28.62 55.32
C ALA A 347 -18.07 27.79 54.34
N ASN A 348 -19.24 27.29 54.77
CA ASN A 348 -20.14 26.51 53.89
C ASN A 348 -21.56 27.12 53.85
N ILE A 349 -22.00 27.52 52.66
CA ILE A 349 -23.24 28.27 52.42
C ILE A 349 -24.11 27.50 51.42
N PHE A 350 -25.21 26.88 51.89
CA PHE A 350 -25.97 25.91 51.08
C PHE A 350 -27.48 25.84 51.36
N HIS A 351 -28.28 25.36 50.41
CA HIS A 351 -29.75 25.25 50.53
C HIS A 351 -30.51 26.54 50.92
N ASN A 352 -29.89 27.72 50.89
CA ASN A 352 -30.61 28.99 51.02
C ASN A 352 -31.29 29.32 49.68
N ALA A 353 -32.16 30.33 49.64
CA ALA A 353 -32.73 30.77 48.36
C ALA A 353 -31.61 31.30 47.43
N THR A 354 -30.81 32.25 47.91
CA THR A 354 -29.54 32.65 47.28
C THR A 354 -28.41 32.38 48.26
N GLY A 355 -27.26 31.89 47.82
CA GLY A 355 -26.10 31.69 48.71
C GLY A 355 -25.58 33.01 49.26
N ILE A 356 -25.09 33.88 48.37
CA ILE A 356 -24.55 35.21 48.71
C ILE A 356 -25.25 36.30 47.89
N PHE A 357 -25.70 37.37 48.53
CA PHE A 357 -26.24 38.57 47.90
C PHE A 357 -25.32 39.76 48.19
N ASN A 358 -24.50 40.16 47.21
CA ASN A 358 -23.51 41.22 47.35
C ASN A 358 -23.92 42.52 46.63
N MET A 359 -23.97 43.62 47.38
CA MET A 359 -24.09 45.00 46.88
C MET A 359 -22.86 45.85 47.21
N SER A 360 -21.81 45.25 47.77
CA SER A 360 -20.67 45.90 48.41
C SER A 360 -19.34 45.45 47.75
N ALA A 361 -18.19 45.73 48.36
CA ALA A 361 -16.95 45.06 47.98
C ALA A 361 -16.90 43.66 48.60
N ALA A 362 -16.68 42.61 47.81
CA ALA A 362 -16.63 41.23 48.27
C ALA A 362 -15.41 40.48 47.71
N THR A 363 -14.82 39.61 48.53
CA THR A 363 -13.74 38.68 48.14
C THR A 363 -14.07 37.27 48.62
N MET A 364 -13.91 36.28 47.75
CA MET A 364 -13.95 34.86 48.08
C MET A 364 -12.58 34.25 47.77
N SER A 365 -11.85 33.91 48.83
CA SER A 365 -10.52 33.27 48.78
C SER A 365 -10.56 31.80 49.22
N GLY A 366 -11.69 31.35 49.76
CA GLY A 366 -11.95 29.99 50.21
C GLY A 366 -13.45 29.79 50.48
N GLY A 367 -13.80 28.74 51.20
CA GLY A 367 -15.19 28.37 51.44
C GLY A 367 -15.90 27.75 50.21
N ILE A 368 -17.15 27.33 50.44
CA ILE A 368 -17.97 26.60 49.47
C ILE A 368 -19.37 27.22 49.44
N VAL A 369 -19.87 27.53 48.24
CA VAL A 369 -21.24 28.00 48.00
C VAL A 369 -21.94 26.97 47.10
N HIS A 370 -22.78 26.12 47.68
CA HIS A 370 -23.37 24.99 46.94
C HIS A 370 -24.87 24.77 47.16
N SER A 371 -25.56 24.18 46.20
CA SER A 371 -26.95 23.73 46.37
C SER A 371 -27.95 24.82 46.81
N ASN A 372 -27.66 26.11 46.57
CA ASN A 372 -28.62 27.21 46.81
C ASN A 372 -29.56 27.34 45.60
N ILE A 373 -30.86 27.54 45.83
CA ILE A 373 -31.89 27.40 44.79
C ILE A 373 -32.89 28.57 44.86
N THR A 374 -32.92 29.38 43.80
CA THR A 374 -33.85 30.52 43.67
C THR A 374 -34.66 30.44 42.39
N GLU A 375 -35.91 30.89 42.42
CA GLU A 375 -36.70 31.18 41.21
C GLU A 375 -36.29 32.53 40.57
N LYS A 376 -35.46 33.33 41.25
CA LYS A 376 -34.96 34.64 40.82
C LYS A 376 -33.59 34.48 40.13
N ASN A 377 -32.76 35.52 40.18
CA ASN A 377 -31.41 35.51 39.60
C ASN A 377 -30.35 35.29 40.68
N GLY A 378 -29.25 34.62 40.34
CA GLY A 378 -28.15 34.35 41.27
C GLY A 378 -28.50 33.27 42.29
N GLY A 379 -28.33 32.01 41.90
CA GLY A 379 -28.48 30.86 42.81
C GLY A 379 -27.38 30.83 43.86
N GLY A 380 -26.13 30.65 43.42
CA GLY A 380 -24.97 30.70 44.30
C GLY A 380 -24.70 32.13 44.78
N ILE A 381 -24.47 33.05 43.84
CA ILE A 381 -24.16 34.45 44.14
C ILE A 381 -24.98 35.40 43.25
N TYR A 382 -25.63 36.39 43.86
CA TYR A 382 -26.10 37.59 43.17
C TYR A 382 -25.12 38.74 43.46
N ASN A 383 -24.47 39.28 42.43
CA ASN A 383 -23.51 40.38 42.54
C ASN A 383 -24.01 41.63 41.82
N SER A 384 -24.25 42.71 42.56
CA SER A 384 -24.38 44.08 42.04
C SER A 384 -23.36 45.05 42.63
N GLY A 385 -22.36 44.54 43.35
CA GLY A 385 -21.19 45.28 43.83
C GLY A 385 -19.92 44.88 43.09
N THR A 386 -18.79 44.88 43.78
CA THR A 386 -17.52 44.32 43.28
C THR A 386 -17.29 42.96 43.93
N LEU A 387 -16.98 41.93 43.15
CA LEU A 387 -16.71 40.57 43.63
C LEU A 387 -15.39 40.04 43.05
N ILE A 388 -14.46 39.65 43.93
CA ILE A 388 -13.18 39.03 43.56
C ILE A 388 -13.22 37.56 43.97
N LEU A 389 -12.93 36.67 43.01
CA LEU A 389 -13.01 35.21 43.14
C LEU A 389 -11.62 34.59 42.93
N SER A 390 -10.86 34.41 44.01
CA SER A 390 -9.47 33.92 44.00
C SER A 390 -9.29 32.51 44.55
N GLY A 391 -10.31 31.92 45.17
CA GLY A 391 -10.29 30.53 45.65
C GLY A 391 -11.67 30.05 46.10
N GLY A 392 -11.74 28.82 46.63
CA GLY A 392 -13.00 28.17 46.99
C GLY A 392 -13.80 27.65 45.79
N GLU A 393 -15.05 27.22 46.06
CA GLU A 393 -15.87 26.48 45.09
C GLU A 393 -17.33 26.98 45.04
N ILE A 394 -17.91 27.02 43.84
CA ILE A 394 -19.30 27.40 43.57
C ILE A 394 -19.95 26.32 42.69
N PHE A 395 -20.77 25.42 43.26
CA PHE A 395 -21.31 24.28 42.52
C PHE A 395 -22.75 23.86 42.84
N SER A 396 -23.44 23.24 41.89
CA SER A 396 -24.81 22.73 42.04
C SER A 396 -25.85 23.75 42.53
N ASN A 397 -25.59 25.04 42.34
CA ASN A 397 -26.57 26.10 42.60
C ASN A 397 -27.50 26.29 41.40
N SER A 398 -28.72 26.78 41.66
CA SER A 398 -29.77 26.92 40.64
C SER A 398 -30.45 28.29 40.71
N GLY A 399 -30.65 28.91 39.54
CA GLY A 399 -31.35 30.18 39.37
C GLY A 399 -32.08 30.28 38.03
N THR A 400 -33.00 31.24 37.86
CA THR A 400 -33.58 31.53 36.55
C THR A 400 -32.52 32.05 35.57
N ALA A 401 -31.65 32.95 36.03
CA ALA A 401 -30.47 33.44 35.32
C ALA A 401 -29.29 33.55 36.29
N GLY A 402 -28.11 33.07 35.88
CA GLY A 402 -26.94 33.02 36.76
C GLY A 402 -27.07 31.93 37.82
N GLY A 403 -26.83 30.68 37.44
CA GLY A 403 -26.97 29.52 38.33
C GLY A 403 -25.94 29.56 39.45
N GLY A 404 -24.66 29.55 39.07
CA GLY A 404 -23.55 29.84 39.97
C GLY A 404 -23.55 31.32 40.36
N ILE A 405 -23.52 32.23 39.39
CA ILE A 405 -23.42 33.67 39.61
C ILE A 405 -24.34 34.47 38.66
N TYR A 406 -25.09 35.43 39.19
CA TYR A 406 -25.64 36.53 38.39
C TYR A 406 -24.83 37.80 38.66
N ASN A 407 -24.20 38.35 37.63
CA ASN A 407 -23.33 39.51 37.74
C ASN A 407 -23.93 40.73 37.03
N ALA A 408 -24.32 41.74 37.79
CA ALA A 408 -24.71 43.07 37.31
C ALA A 408 -23.78 44.20 37.82
N GLY A 409 -22.70 43.83 38.51
CA GLY A 409 -21.66 44.74 39.00
C GLY A 409 -20.32 44.47 38.32
N ILE A 410 -19.25 44.39 39.11
CA ILE A 410 -17.92 43.98 38.68
C ILE A 410 -17.61 42.59 39.25
N LEU A 411 -17.23 41.65 38.39
CA LEU A 411 -16.73 40.33 38.76
C LEU A 411 -15.29 40.18 38.25
N THR A 412 -14.37 39.75 39.12
CA THR A 412 -13.00 39.38 38.75
C THR A 412 -12.74 37.94 39.17
N LEU A 413 -12.54 37.04 38.19
CA LEU A 413 -12.27 35.63 38.41
C LEU A 413 -10.78 35.33 38.22
N ASN A 414 -10.14 34.76 39.24
CA ASN A 414 -8.69 34.51 39.29
C ASN A 414 -8.29 33.13 39.85
N GLY A 415 -9.22 32.35 40.42
CA GLY A 415 -8.92 31.01 40.95
C GLY A 415 -10.05 30.19 41.57
N THR A 416 -11.25 30.75 41.78
CA THR A 416 -12.43 29.98 42.26
C THR A 416 -12.93 29.00 41.20
N ALA A 417 -13.27 27.77 41.59
CA ALA A 417 -13.86 26.79 40.69
C ALA A 417 -15.38 26.96 40.57
N ILE A 418 -15.90 27.00 39.34
CA ILE A 418 -17.35 27.10 39.06
C ILE A 418 -17.77 25.90 38.21
N THR A 419 -18.57 24.99 38.79
CA THR A 419 -18.88 23.67 38.21
C THR A 419 -20.33 23.26 38.44
N ASN A 420 -20.92 22.46 37.55
CA ASN A 420 -22.21 21.79 37.75
C ASN A 420 -23.38 22.68 38.26
N ASN A 421 -23.39 23.99 37.96
CA ASN A 421 -24.50 24.88 38.30
C ASN A 421 -25.56 24.88 37.17
N SER A 422 -26.76 25.39 37.43
CA SER A 422 -27.88 25.35 36.47
C SER A 422 -28.67 26.66 36.38
N ALA A 423 -29.00 27.09 35.16
CA ALA A 423 -29.93 28.18 34.89
C ALA A 423 -30.51 28.11 33.48
N ARG A 424 -31.53 28.91 33.18
CA ARG A 424 -32.06 29.05 31.80
C ARG A 424 -31.13 29.85 30.88
N ALA A 425 -30.27 30.68 31.47
CA ALA A 425 -29.20 31.41 30.78
C ALA A 425 -28.06 31.67 31.78
N GLY A 426 -26.82 31.37 31.41
CA GLY A 426 -25.65 31.56 32.27
C GLY A 426 -25.68 30.59 33.45
N SER A 427 -25.59 29.30 33.16
CA SER A 427 -25.56 28.23 34.16
C SER A 427 -24.39 28.42 35.14
N ALA A 428 -23.19 28.70 34.64
CA ALA A 428 -22.10 29.22 35.47
C ALA A 428 -22.34 30.70 35.81
N VAL A 429 -22.36 31.59 34.81
CA VAL A 429 -22.51 33.03 35.03
C VAL A 429 -23.38 33.72 33.99
N TYR A 430 -24.31 34.57 34.45
CA TYR A 430 -25.00 35.54 33.60
C TYR A 430 -24.34 36.92 33.73
N GLN A 431 -23.75 37.43 32.65
CA GLN A 431 -22.89 38.63 32.66
C GLN A 431 -23.62 39.88 32.19
N ASN A 432 -24.38 40.52 33.09
CA ASN A 432 -25.05 41.80 32.84
C ASN A 432 -24.21 43.04 33.25
N GLY A 433 -23.01 42.82 33.80
CA GLY A 433 -22.04 43.86 34.19
C GLY A 433 -20.67 43.62 33.57
N THR A 434 -19.60 43.95 34.30
CA THR A 434 -18.21 43.72 33.89
C THR A 434 -17.72 42.37 34.39
N MET A 435 -17.10 41.58 33.52
CA MET A 435 -16.31 40.39 33.89
C MET A 435 -14.84 40.59 33.52
N ASN A 436 -13.96 40.42 34.50
CA ASN A 436 -12.51 40.31 34.33
C ASN A 436 -12.07 38.87 34.61
N VAL A 437 -11.08 38.38 33.86
CA VAL A 437 -10.45 37.06 34.07
C VAL A 437 -8.92 37.17 34.02
N SER A 438 -8.26 36.40 34.89
CA SER A 438 -6.80 36.25 34.95
C SER A 438 -6.40 34.95 35.65
N GLY A 439 -5.11 34.61 35.65
CA GLY A 439 -4.53 33.57 36.49
C GLY A 439 -5.19 32.20 36.31
N ALA A 440 -5.58 31.58 37.41
CA ALA A 440 -6.13 30.23 37.45
C ALA A 440 -7.65 30.18 37.16
N ALA A 441 -8.23 31.21 36.53
CA ALA A 441 -9.64 31.24 36.16
C ALA A 441 -10.08 29.97 35.39
N TRP A 442 -11.11 29.30 35.89
CA TRP A 442 -11.67 28.10 35.29
C TRP A 442 -13.18 27.98 35.52
N ILE A 443 -13.89 27.54 34.51
CA ILE A 443 -15.31 27.16 34.56
C ILE A 443 -15.47 25.82 33.84
N GLU A 444 -16.28 24.92 34.38
CA GLU A 444 -16.54 23.61 33.76
C GLU A 444 -17.20 23.72 32.38
N GLU A 445 -16.86 22.85 31.43
CA GLU A 445 -17.30 22.99 30.03
C GLU A 445 -18.81 22.81 29.82
N ASN A 446 -19.50 22.18 30.76
CA ASN A 446 -20.97 22.08 30.80
C ASN A 446 -21.66 23.37 31.34
N ASN A 447 -20.88 24.38 31.72
CA ASN A 447 -21.30 25.47 32.60
C ASN A 447 -20.96 26.82 31.93
N ASP A 448 -21.98 27.47 31.38
CA ASP A 448 -21.83 28.54 30.41
C ASP A 448 -21.80 29.96 31.02
N VAL A 449 -21.04 30.84 30.36
CA VAL A 449 -21.01 32.28 30.58
C VAL A 449 -21.90 32.94 29.52
N TYR A 450 -23.06 33.43 29.94
CA TYR A 450 -24.04 34.04 29.05
C TYR A 450 -23.82 35.55 28.91
N LEU A 451 -23.78 36.03 27.67
CA LEU A 451 -23.57 37.45 27.31
C LEU A 451 -24.89 38.03 26.76
N PRO A 452 -25.71 38.73 27.58
CA PRO A 452 -27.07 39.13 27.24
C PRO A 452 -27.14 40.21 26.15
N GLU A 453 -26.25 41.20 26.16
CA GLU A 453 -26.22 42.28 25.18
C GLU A 453 -24.91 42.26 24.37
N ALA A 454 -24.93 42.86 23.18
CA ALA A 454 -23.77 42.90 22.28
C ALA A 454 -22.54 43.60 22.89
N GLY A 455 -22.75 44.47 23.90
CA GLY A 455 -21.66 45.14 24.63
C GLY A 455 -21.09 44.36 25.82
N ASN A 456 -21.72 43.27 26.27
CA ASN A 456 -21.15 42.45 27.35
C ASN A 456 -20.02 41.58 26.78
N VAL A 457 -18.81 41.77 27.31
CA VAL A 457 -17.59 41.04 26.94
C VAL A 457 -16.84 40.56 28.18
N ILE A 458 -16.12 39.46 28.04
CA ILE A 458 -15.15 38.99 29.05
C ILE A 458 -13.83 39.74 28.83
N THR A 459 -13.25 40.35 29.85
CA THR A 459 -11.98 41.09 29.73
C THR A 459 -10.83 40.29 30.33
N VAL A 460 -9.80 39.98 29.55
CA VAL A 460 -8.59 39.29 30.04
C VAL A 460 -7.60 40.32 30.58
N THR A 461 -7.59 40.49 31.90
CA THR A 461 -6.84 41.54 32.62
C THR A 461 -5.46 41.09 33.11
N GLY A 462 -5.07 39.85 32.85
CA GLY A 462 -3.75 39.29 33.15
C GLY A 462 -3.57 37.89 32.57
N PRO A 463 -2.35 37.33 32.58
CA PRO A 463 -2.05 36.04 31.95
C PRO A 463 -2.93 34.91 32.48
N LEU A 464 -3.38 34.03 31.60
CA LEU A 464 -4.26 32.89 31.93
C LEU A 464 -3.40 31.63 32.16
N THR A 465 -3.17 31.28 33.43
CA THR A 465 -2.26 30.21 33.85
C THR A 465 -2.93 28.86 34.06
N SER A 466 -4.27 28.78 33.97
CA SER A 466 -5.00 27.51 33.95
C SER A 466 -4.80 26.79 32.62
N GLU A 467 -4.52 25.48 32.65
CA GLU A 467 -4.51 24.67 31.42
C GLU A 467 -5.89 24.38 30.86
N LYS A 468 -6.92 24.45 31.71
CA LYS A 468 -8.31 24.24 31.32
C LYS A 468 -8.88 25.45 30.55
N LYS A 469 -10.02 25.26 29.89
CA LYS A 469 -10.79 26.34 29.26
C LYS A 469 -11.36 27.29 30.32
N VAL A 470 -11.23 28.60 30.12
CA VAL A 470 -11.71 29.62 31.06
C VAL A 470 -13.24 29.73 31.05
N ALA A 471 -13.88 29.57 29.88
CA ALA A 471 -15.33 29.58 29.75
C ALA A 471 -15.82 28.92 28.45
N LEU A 472 -17.00 28.28 28.52
CA LEU A 472 -17.91 28.15 27.39
C LEU A 472 -18.77 29.42 27.32
N ILE A 473 -18.82 30.10 26.17
CA ILE A 473 -19.51 31.38 26.01
C ILE A 473 -20.82 31.20 25.23
N THR A 474 -21.94 31.65 25.80
CA THR A 474 -23.25 31.70 25.13
C THR A 474 -23.64 33.16 24.84
N PRO A 475 -23.39 33.69 23.64
CA PRO A 475 -23.92 34.99 23.26
C PRO A 475 -25.44 34.92 23.00
N SER A 476 -26.17 35.94 23.45
CA SER A 476 -27.61 36.09 23.17
C SER A 476 -27.97 36.09 21.67
N VAL A 477 -27.07 36.65 20.84
CA VAL A 477 -27.21 36.80 19.39
C VAL A 477 -25.85 36.49 18.77
N TYR A 478 -25.84 35.58 17.80
CA TYR A 478 -24.66 35.09 17.11
C TYR A 478 -24.45 35.91 15.83
N THR A 479 -23.86 37.09 15.98
CA THR A 479 -23.56 38.02 14.89
C THR A 479 -22.07 37.98 14.59
N LEU A 480 -21.68 37.82 13.32
CA LEU A 480 -20.28 37.86 12.90
C LEU A 480 -19.63 39.19 13.30
N GLY A 481 -18.38 39.14 13.77
CA GLY A 481 -17.67 40.29 14.31
C GLY A 481 -18.06 40.72 15.73
N ARG A 482 -19.07 40.10 16.37
CA ARG A 482 -19.39 40.37 17.79
C ARG A 482 -18.24 39.92 18.68
N THR A 483 -17.58 40.86 19.35
CA THR A 483 -16.65 40.60 20.45
C THR A 483 -17.33 39.77 21.55
N CYS A 484 -16.71 38.68 21.97
CA CYS A 484 -17.11 37.90 23.15
C CYS A 484 -16.07 38.02 24.27
N VAL A 485 -14.78 38.12 23.91
CA VAL A 485 -13.67 38.33 24.83
C VAL A 485 -12.78 39.44 24.28
N ARG A 486 -12.17 40.24 25.15
CA ARG A 486 -11.17 41.27 24.81
C ARG A 486 -9.96 41.13 25.72
N VAL A 487 -8.75 41.18 25.14
CA VAL A 487 -7.50 41.25 25.88
C VAL A 487 -7.26 42.70 26.34
N GLY A 488 -6.97 42.87 27.63
CA GLY A 488 -6.85 44.18 28.28
C GLY A 488 -5.54 44.37 29.05
N HIS A 489 -4.49 43.60 28.72
CA HIS A 489 -3.18 43.67 29.36
C HIS A 489 -2.05 43.46 28.34
N ASN A 490 -0.84 43.93 28.67
CA ASN A 490 0.42 43.73 27.94
C ASN A 490 0.45 44.09 26.43
N GLU A 491 -0.58 44.77 25.90
CA GLU A 491 -0.80 44.94 24.45
C GLU A 491 -0.93 43.59 23.70
N GLU A 492 -1.30 42.51 24.41
CA GLU A 492 -1.45 41.16 23.85
C GLU A 492 -2.66 41.05 22.91
N LYS A 493 -2.47 40.29 21.83
CA LYS A 493 -3.48 40.04 20.78
C LYS A 493 -4.48 38.96 21.19
N GLY A 494 -5.68 38.98 20.59
CA GLY A 494 -6.70 37.93 20.78
C GLY A 494 -6.18 36.52 20.45
N SER A 495 -5.26 36.41 19.47
CA SER A 495 -4.61 35.16 19.08
C SER A 495 -3.77 34.50 20.18
N ALA A 496 -3.32 35.23 21.19
CA ALA A 496 -2.59 34.68 22.32
C ALA A 496 -3.47 33.83 23.25
N VAL A 497 -4.77 34.16 23.38
CA VAL A 497 -5.65 33.55 24.41
C VAL A 497 -6.96 32.95 23.88
N TYR A 498 -7.33 33.11 22.60
CA TYR A 498 -8.61 32.60 22.08
C TYR A 498 -8.84 31.11 22.32
N GLN A 499 -7.78 30.29 22.29
CA GLN A 499 -7.88 28.84 22.52
C GLN A 499 -8.29 28.46 23.94
N LYS A 500 -8.18 29.38 24.92
CA LYS A 500 -8.68 29.19 26.29
C LYS A 500 -10.21 29.39 26.39
N PHE A 501 -10.90 29.80 25.32
CA PHE A 501 -12.36 30.01 25.29
C PHE A 501 -13.04 29.12 24.25
N ASN A 502 -14.24 28.62 24.57
CA ASN A 502 -15.09 27.88 23.63
C ASN A 502 -16.37 28.70 23.35
N LEU A 503 -16.97 28.55 22.16
CA LEU A 503 -18.33 29.03 21.88
C LEU A 503 -19.33 27.90 22.16
N ASN A 504 -20.47 28.21 22.76
CA ASN A 504 -21.62 27.31 22.78
C ASN A 504 -22.07 27.04 21.32
N PRO A 505 -22.07 25.78 20.83
CA PRO A 505 -22.22 25.51 19.40
C PRO A 505 -23.61 25.88 18.87
N LYS A 506 -23.65 26.76 17.85
CA LYS A 506 -24.87 27.10 17.12
C LYS A 506 -24.58 27.20 15.63
N ALA A 507 -25.15 26.28 14.85
CA ALA A 507 -24.92 26.16 13.41
C ALA A 507 -23.40 26.15 13.08
N PHE A 508 -22.94 27.09 12.24
CA PHE A 508 -21.56 27.20 11.72
C PHE A 508 -20.72 28.27 12.45
N TYR A 509 -21.17 28.78 13.59
CA TYR A 509 -20.47 29.82 14.35
C TYR A 509 -19.39 29.25 15.28
N LEU A 510 -18.29 29.98 15.40
CA LEU A 510 -17.12 29.66 16.22
C LEU A 510 -16.40 30.94 16.66
N LEU A 511 -15.40 30.86 17.54
CA LEU A 511 -14.55 32.01 17.90
C LEU A 511 -13.31 32.09 17.02
N ARG A 512 -12.94 33.31 16.60
CA ARG A 512 -11.63 33.63 16.00
C ARG A 512 -11.05 34.91 16.59
N PRO A 513 -9.72 35.06 16.62
CA PRO A 513 -9.07 36.32 16.95
C PRO A 513 -9.40 37.45 15.97
N GLY A 514 -9.47 38.68 16.47
CA GLY A 514 -9.59 39.88 15.65
C GLY A 514 -8.30 40.21 14.89
N ASP A 515 -7.12 39.87 15.43
CA ASP A 515 -5.82 40.11 14.77
C ASP A 515 -5.54 39.18 13.57
N TYR A 516 -6.38 38.16 13.34
CA TYR A 516 -6.37 37.36 12.10
C TYR A 516 -7.27 37.97 11.01
N GLN A 517 -8.17 38.89 11.38
CA GLN A 517 -9.19 39.43 10.48
C GLN A 517 -8.71 40.72 9.82
N SER A 518 -8.94 40.82 8.51
CA SER A 518 -8.72 42.05 7.75
C SER A 518 -9.66 43.17 8.20
N GLY A 519 -9.25 44.43 8.00
CA GLY A 519 -10.00 45.61 8.44
C GLY A 519 -11.44 45.73 7.92
N GLY A 520 -11.85 44.93 6.92
CA GLY A 520 -13.25 44.79 6.50
C GLY A 520 -14.17 44.18 7.57
N ALA A 521 -13.63 43.47 8.56
CA ALA A 521 -14.37 42.96 9.72
C ALA A 521 -14.74 44.05 10.73
N ASN A 522 -14.01 45.18 10.75
CA ASN A 522 -14.10 46.24 11.75
C ASN A 522 -13.92 45.75 13.20
N THR A 523 -12.97 44.82 13.41
CA THR A 523 -12.59 44.22 14.70
C THR A 523 -11.22 44.71 15.17
N ALA A 524 -10.97 44.69 16.48
CA ALA A 524 -9.66 45.06 17.04
C ALA A 524 -8.73 43.84 17.21
N ASP A 525 -7.42 44.05 17.10
CA ASP A 525 -6.38 43.04 17.33
C ASP A 525 -6.47 42.33 18.70
N THR A 526 -7.02 43.01 19.72
CA THR A 526 -7.19 42.49 21.08
C THR A 526 -8.49 41.70 21.26
N ASP A 527 -9.37 41.65 20.27
CA ASP A 527 -10.68 40.99 20.39
C ASP A 527 -10.63 39.52 20.02
N ILE A 528 -11.57 38.76 20.58
CA ILE A 528 -11.94 37.41 20.15
C ILE A 528 -13.44 37.45 19.85
N VAL A 529 -13.77 37.20 18.58
CA VAL A 529 -15.08 37.50 18.00
C VAL A 529 -15.77 36.26 17.48
N ILE A 530 -17.10 36.33 17.35
CA ILE A 530 -17.87 35.33 16.60
C ILE A 530 -17.48 35.42 15.12
N SER A 531 -17.07 34.29 14.56
CA SER A 531 -16.71 34.09 13.17
C SER A 531 -17.40 32.84 12.61
N ARG A 532 -17.20 32.56 11.33
CA ARG A 532 -17.73 31.40 10.60
C ARG A 532 -16.60 30.78 9.77
N ALA A 533 -16.63 29.45 9.63
CA ALA A 533 -15.86 28.75 8.59
C ALA A 533 -16.67 28.66 7.29
N TYR A 534 -15.95 28.76 6.17
CA TYR A 534 -16.43 28.50 4.82
C TYR A 534 -15.51 27.46 4.19
N MET A 535 -16.07 26.47 3.51
CA MET A 535 -15.32 25.40 2.87
C MET A 535 -14.70 25.89 1.55
N ILE A 536 -13.51 25.37 1.27
CA ILE A 536 -12.85 25.44 -0.02
C ILE A 536 -12.87 24.04 -0.60
N HIS A 537 -13.61 23.86 -1.69
CA HIS A 537 -13.72 22.63 -2.45
C HIS A 537 -12.83 22.67 -3.69
N TYR A 538 -12.28 21.52 -4.07
CA TYR A 538 -11.46 21.35 -5.26
C TYR A 538 -12.12 20.31 -6.17
N GLU A 539 -12.36 20.68 -7.42
CA GLU A 539 -13.10 19.87 -8.40
C GLU A 539 -12.22 19.48 -9.59
N GLY A 540 -12.32 18.22 -10.02
CA GLY A 540 -11.52 17.69 -11.14
C GLY A 540 -11.89 18.28 -12.51
N ASN A 541 -13.09 18.84 -12.62
CA ASN A 541 -13.68 19.45 -13.83
C ASN A 541 -13.86 18.49 -15.04
N TYR A 542 -13.59 17.19 -14.84
CA TYR A 542 -13.77 16.08 -15.77
C TYR A 542 -14.25 14.86 -14.96
N ASP A 543 -15.04 13.99 -15.58
CA ASP A 543 -15.60 12.77 -14.97
C ASP A 543 -14.66 11.58 -15.24
N ASP A 544 -13.53 11.53 -14.52
CA ASP A 544 -12.48 10.50 -14.70
C ASP A 544 -11.85 10.06 -13.36
N ASP A 545 -11.94 8.76 -13.09
CA ASP A 545 -11.44 8.11 -11.87
C ASP A 545 -9.92 8.22 -11.64
N ARG A 546 -9.12 8.69 -12.60
CA ARG A 546 -7.68 8.95 -12.46
C ARG A 546 -7.38 10.29 -11.78
N ILE A 547 -8.34 11.21 -11.74
CA ILE A 547 -8.12 12.58 -11.24
C ILE A 547 -7.96 12.59 -9.73
N ARG A 548 -6.91 13.24 -9.23
CA ARG A 548 -6.68 13.48 -7.81
C ARG A 548 -6.52 14.97 -7.57
N VAL A 549 -7.43 15.51 -6.75
CA VAL A 549 -7.48 16.91 -6.30
C VAL A 549 -7.11 16.98 -4.81
N PRO A 550 -6.73 18.17 -4.30
CA PRO A 550 -6.51 18.37 -2.87
C PRO A 550 -7.78 18.14 -2.05
N LYS A 551 -7.63 17.92 -0.74
CA LYS A 551 -8.76 17.78 0.19
C LYS A 551 -9.43 19.12 0.46
N ASP A 552 -10.71 19.08 0.83
CA ASP A 552 -11.45 20.25 1.29
C ASP A 552 -10.73 21.00 2.43
N GLU A 553 -10.61 22.31 2.28
CA GLU A 553 -9.98 23.21 3.26
C GLU A 553 -11.00 24.20 3.85
N LYS A 554 -10.58 25.04 4.81
CA LYS A 554 -11.45 26.02 5.48
C LYS A 554 -10.85 27.42 5.47
N LYS A 555 -11.59 28.37 4.87
CA LYS A 555 -11.41 29.80 5.10
C LYS A 555 -12.26 30.24 6.29
N TYR A 556 -11.86 31.30 6.98
CA TYR A 556 -12.65 31.96 8.02
C TYR A 556 -13.12 33.36 7.60
N TRP A 557 -14.19 33.84 8.24
CA TRP A 557 -14.81 35.13 7.95
C TRP A 557 -13.83 36.30 8.12
N TYR A 558 -13.64 37.09 7.06
CA TYR A 558 -12.66 38.17 6.92
C TYR A 558 -11.18 37.82 7.17
N GLU A 559 -10.82 36.54 7.20
CA GLU A 559 -9.43 36.08 7.26
C GLU A 559 -8.95 35.70 5.85
N ALA A 560 -7.74 36.12 5.46
CA ALA A 560 -7.12 35.63 4.23
C ALA A 560 -6.61 34.20 4.45
N THR A 561 -6.71 33.35 3.42
CA THR A 561 -6.10 32.01 3.45
C THR A 561 -5.39 31.73 2.14
N LYS A 562 -4.41 30.82 2.19
CA LYS A 562 -3.93 30.18 0.98
C LYS A 562 -4.89 29.06 0.57
N ILE A 563 -4.97 28.78 -0.73
CA ILE A 563 -5.41 27.47 -1.23
C ILE A 563 -4.25 26.48 -1.18
N SER A 564 -4.57 25.18 -1.21
CA SER A 564 -3.59 24.09 -1.15
C SER A 564 -2.46 24.28 -2.17
N GLY A 565 -1.25 23.95 -1.73
CA GLY A 565 -0.06 23.86 -2.57
C GLY A 565 0.09 22.51 -3.27
N GLU A 566 -0.80 21.54 -3.00
CA GLU A 566 -0.84 20.27 -3.70
C GLU A 566 -1.26 20.49 -5.16
N ILE A 567 -0.46 20.02 -6.11
CA ILE A 567 -0.75 20.12 -7.55
C ILE A 567 -1.69 18.97 -7.94
N PRO A 568 -2.87 19.23 -8.53
CA PRO A 568 -3.76 18.19 -9.02
C PRO A 568 -3.08 17.29 -10.07
N HIS A 569 -3.44 16.00 -10.04
CA HIS A 569 -2.90 14.98 -10.93
C HIS A 569 -4.01 14.36 -11.80
N PHE A 570 -3.77 14.24 -13.10
CA PHE A 570 -4.66 13.59 -14.07
C PHE A 570 -3.83 12.73 -15.03
N GLY A 571 -3.16 11.72 -14.49
CA GLY A 571 -2.16 10.95 -15.23
C GLY A 571 -1.03 11.87 -15.70
N SER A 572 -0.66 11.78 -16.97
CA SER A 572 0.33 12.66 -17.60
C SER A 572 -0.28 13.94 -18.19
N ILE A 573 -1.57 14.20 -18.01
CA ILE A 573 -2.22 15.42 -18.50
C ILE A 573 -1.84 16.60 -17.60
N GLY A 574 -0.99 17.49 -18.13
CA GLY A 574 -0.44 18.60 -17.37
C GLY A 574 -1.50 19.59 -16.84
N PHE A 575 -1.42 19.93 -15.56
CA PHE A 575 -2.23 20.97 -14.93
C PHE A 575 -1.90 22.38 -15.45
N LYS A 576 -2.90 23.26 -15.53
CA LYS A 576 -2.80 24.67 -15.96
C LYS A 576 -3.02 25.66 -14.80
N GLY A 577 -3.76 25.25 -13.77
CA GLY A 577 -4.17 26.11 -12.64
C GLY A 577 -5.67 25.97 -12.35
N TRP A 578 -6.18 26.82 -11.48
CA TRP A 578 -7.55 26.78 -10.99
C TRP A 578 -8.45 27.86 -11.61
N GLY A 579 -9.61 27.45 -12.13
CA GLY A 579 -10.75 28.31 -12.42
C GLY A 579 -11.63 28.53 -11.18
N ARG A 580 -12.50 29.54 -11.23
CA ARG A 580 -13.58 29.77 -10.25
C ARG A 580 -14.93 29.23 -10.72
N LYS A 581 -14.99 28.73 -11.96
CA LYS A 581 -16.11 28.02 -12.54
C LYS A 581 -15.63 26.89 -13.44
N ALA A 582 -16.53 25.95 -13.74
CA ALA A 582 -16.27 24.85 -14.67
C ALA A 582 -15.95 25.34 -16.09
N GLU A 583 -16.58 26.43 -16.56
CA GLU A 583 -16.40 26.96 -17.92
C GLU A 583 -15.19 27.90 -18.11
N ASP A 584 -14.39 28.14 -17.07
CA ASP A 584 -13.22 29.03 -17.15
C ASP A 584 -12.13 28.40 -18.03
N LYS A 585 -11.56 29.20 -18.96
CA LYS A 585 -10.52 28.73 -19.90
C LYS A 585 -9.09 29.07 -19.48
N GLU A 586 -8.95 30.08 -18.63
CA GLU A 586 -7.67 30.55 -18.09
C GLU A 586 -7.66 30.45 -16.57
N ALA A 587 -6.52 30.07 -16.01
CA ALA A 587 -6.36 29.92 -14.58
C ALA A 587 -6.37 31.29 -13.89
N VAL A 588 -7.24 31.45 -12.90
CA VAL A 588 -7.33 32.65 -12.06
C VAL A 588 -6.41 32.54 -10.83
N TYR A 589 -6.12 31.31 -10.40
CA TYR A 589 -5.25 31.00 -9.26
C TYR A 589 -4.31 29.82 -9.58
N GLN A 590 -3.17 29.78 -8.90
CA GLN A 590 -2.19 28.69 -8.89
C GLN A 590 -2.10 28.05 -7.49
N PRO A 591 -1.58 26.81 -7.34
CA PRO A 591 -1.45 26.16 -6.04
C PRO A 591 -0.64 27.00 -5.06
N GLY A 592 -1.14 27.17 -3.83
CA GLY A 592 -0.54 28.02 -2.80
C GLY A 592 -0.87 29.51 -2.87
N ASP A 593 -1.67 29.97 -3.86
CA ASP A 593 -2.10 31.37 -3.95
C ASP A 593 -2.97 31.81 -2.78
N THR A 594 -2.98 33.12 -2.49
CA THR A 594 -3.73 33.69 -1.37
C THR A 594 -5.08 34.24 -1.83
N VAL A 595 -6.17 33.67 -1.30
CA VAL A 595 -7.54 34.12 -1.53
C VAL A 595 -7.83 35.33 -0.63
N SER A 596 -8.40 36.37 -1.23
CA SER A 596 -8.73 37.62 -0.53
C SER A 596 -9.62 37.36 0.69
N ALA A 597 -9.25 38.01 1.80
CA ALA A 597 -9.98 37.98 3.05
C ALA A 597 -11.48 38.33 2.90
N ALA A 598 -11.83 39.20 1.96
CA ALA A 598 -13.19 39.68 1.74
C ALA A 598 -14.17 38.63 1.20
N TYR A 599 -13.69 37.51 0.62
CA TYR A 599 -14.56 36.43 0.16
C TYR A 599 -15.12 35.65 1.37
N ASN A 600 -16.40 35.88 1.68
CA ASN A 600 -17.10 35.35 2.85
C ASN A 600 -18.25 34.44 2.41
N GLU A 601 -17.89 33.45 1.60
CA GLU A 601 -18.75 32.50 0.89
C GLU A 601 -18.07 31.12 0.85
N GLU A 602 -18.85 30.05 0.64
CA GLU A 602 -18.29 28.74 0.26
C GLU A 602 -17.69 28.85 -1.15
N MET A 603 -16.60 28.14 -1.42
CA MET A 603 -15.84 28.35 -2.66
C MET A 603 -15.44 27.02 -3.32
N THR A 604 -15.61 26.95 -4.64
CA THR A 604 -15.16 25.80 -5.45
C THR A 604 -14.10 26.28 -6.44
N PHE A 605 -13.00 25.53 -6.54
CA PHE A 605 -11.94 25.73 -7.53
C PHE A 605 -11.94 24.56 -8.50
N TYR A 606 -12.03 24.87 -9.80
CA TYR A 606 -12.16 23.87 -10.87
C TYR A 606 -10.81 23.69 -11.55
N ALA A 607 -10.33 22.45 -11.63
CA ALA A 607 -9.05 22.14 -12.23
C ALA A 607 -9.07 22.40 -13.75
N LEU A 608 -8.09 23.17 -14.25
CA LEU A 608 -7.89 23.40 -15.66
C LEU A 608 -6.69 22.59 -16.14
N TRP A 609 -6.84 21.91 -17.28
CA TRP A 609 -5.89 20.92 -17.78
C TRP A 609 -5.41 21.28 -19.20
N LYS A 610 -4.22 20.82 -19.60
CA LYS A 610 -3.67 20.98 -20.95
C LYS A 610 -4.22 19.90 -21.88
N THR A 611 -5.46 20.09 -22.32
CA THR A 611 -6.25 19.09 -23.06
C THR A 611 -6.10 19.13 -24.58
N GLU A 612 -5.02 19.74 -25.08
CA GLU A 612 -4.64 19.81 -26.49
C GLU A 612 -3.15 19.45 -26.63
N ILE A 613 -2.82 18.65 -27.64
CA ILE A 613 -1.46 18.23 -27.98
C ILE A 613 -1.27 18.26 -29.49
N LYS A 614 -0.06 18.59 -29.96
CA LYS A 614 0.25 18.70 -31.39
C LYS A 614 1.14 17.55 -31.83
N VAL A 615 0.63 16.65 -32.67
CA VAL A 615 1.41 15.55 -33.24
C VAL A 615 2.05 16.00 -34.55
N ILE A 616 3.35 15.72 -34.71
CA ILE A 616 4.20 16.17 -35.82
C ILE A 616 4.92 14.96 -36.41
N TYR A 617 4.69 14.68 -37.68
CA TYR A 617 5.35 13.61 -38.42
C TYR A 617 6.53 14.18 -39.19
N VAL A 618 7.73 13.73 -38.85
CA VAL A 618 9.01 14.25 -39.36
C VAL A 618 9.80 13.16 -40.07
N ASP A 619 10.60 13.55 -41.05
CA ASP A 619 11.55 12.64 -41.67
C ASP A 619 12.74 12.35 -40.76
N ASN A 620 13.34 11.20 -41.01
CA ASN A 620 14.65 10.78 -40.53
C ASN A 620 15.31 10.12 -41.73
N ASN A 621 16.15 10.87 -42.46
CA ASN A 621 16.85 10.43 -43.67
C ASN A 621 15.95 9.97 -44.83
N ALA A 622 14.84 10.69 -45.11
CA ALA A 622 14.05 10.48 -46.33
C ALA A 622 14.68 11.20 -47.54
N ASP A 623 14.59 10.61 -48.74
CA ASP A 623 15.01 11.26 -50.00
C ASP A 623 13.93 12.21 -50.55
N SER A 624 12.66 11.96 -50.23
CA SER A 624 11.53 12.83 -50.59
C SER A 624 10.32 12.59 -49.68
N GLY A 625 9.39 13.55 -49.68
CA GLY A 625 8.17 13.60 -48.86
C GLY A 625 8.06 14.94 -48.13
N THR A 626 7.01 15.15 -47.32
CA THR A 626 6.83 16.42 -46.59
C THR A 626 6.28 16.19 -45.18
N ALA A 627 7.00 16.71 -44.18
CA ALA A 627 6.57 16.71 -42.78
C ALA A 627 5.20 17.40 -42.59
N LYS A 628 4.39 16.87 -41.66
CA LYS A 628 3.03 17.35 -41.38
C LYS A 628 2.74 17.34 -39.88
N SER A 629 1.76 18.15 -39.46
CA SER A 629 1.29 18.14 -38.08
C SER A 629 -0.21 18.36 -37.97
N GLU A 630 -0.79 17.87 -36.90
CA GLU A 630 -2.18 18.11 -36.51
C GLU A 630 -2.31 18.35 -35.01
N TYR A 631 -3.40 18.98 -34.59
CA TYR A 631 -3.78 19.11 -33.18
C TYR A 631 -4.74 17.97 -32.83
N VAL A 632 -4.62 17.47 -31.62
CA VAL A 632 -5.40 16.37 -31.06
C VAL A 632 -5.84 16.82 -29.67
N THR A 633 -7.13 16.74 -29.37
CA THR A 633 -7.65 17.06 -28.04
C THR A 633 -7.96 15.80 -27.22
N LEU A 634 -7.97 15.95 -25.89
CA LEU A 634 -8.41 14.90 -24.96
C LEU A 634 -9.81 14.39 -25.34
N LYS A 635 -10.75 15.32 -25.56
CA LYS A 635 -12.14 15.01 -25.93
C LYS A 635 -12.23 14.17 -27.20
N GLU A 636 -11.45 14.50 -28.24
CA GLU A 636 -11.43 13.72 -29.48
C GLU A 636 -10.83 12.33 -29.27
N CYS A 637 -9.85 12.17 -28.38
CA CYS A 637 -9.37 10.84 -28.00
C CYS A 637 -10.45 10.05 -27.26
N ASP A 638 -11.12 10.64 -26.26
CA ASP A 638 -12.13 9.97 -25.46
C ASP A 638 -13.35 9.55 -26.31
N GLU A 639 -13.78 10.39 -27.25
CA GLU A 639 -14.87 10.07 -28.19
C GLU A 639 -14.50 9.00 -29.24
N ASN A 640 -13.21 8.74 -29.48
CA ASN A 640 -12.73 7.78 -30.50
C ASN A 640 -11.95 6.57 -29.93
N ASN A 641 -11.88 6.41 -28.61
CA ASN A 641 -11.01 5.45 -27.91
C ASN A 641 -9.49 5.60 -28.20
N GLY A 642 -9.04 6.82 -28.43
CA GLY A 642 -7.64 7.20 -28.70
C GLY A 642 -7.43 7.82 -30.09
N TYR A 643 -6.21 8.32 -30.31
CA TYR A 643 -5.76 8.92 -31.56
C TYR A 643 -5.13 7.85 -32.48
N GLU A 644 -5.51 7.85 -33.76
CA GLU A 644 -4.94 6.94 -34.77
C GLU A 644 -3.69 7.53 -35.42
N ILE A 645 -2.54 6.89 -35.21
CA ILE A 645 -1.27 7.31 -35.81
C ILE A 645 -1.40 7.27 -37.33
N ARG A 646 -1.04 8.37 -37.99
CA ARG A 646 -1.16 8.51 -39.45
C ARG A 646 -0.20 7.56 -40.14
N LYS A 647 -0.74 6.78 -41.08
CA LYS A 647 0.07 6.03 -42.05
C LYS A 647 0.85 7.00 -42.92
N ASN A 648 2.07 6.64 -43.31
CA ASN A 648 2.89 7.47 -44.18
C ASN A 648 2.22 7.72 -45.54
N LYS A 649 1.61 6.67 -46.10
CA LYS A 649 0.89 6.73 -47.38
C LYS A 649 -0.39 7.56 -47.30
N ASN A 650 -0.58 8.47 -48.27
CA ASN A 650 -1.58 9.54 -48.34
C ASN A 650 -1.45 10.65 -47.28
N TYR A 651 -0.44 10.61 -46.40
CA TYR A 651 -0.19 11.66 -45.40
C TYR A 651 1.14 12.37 -45.65
N THR A 652 2.27 11.84 -45.19
CA THR A 652 3.61 12.44 -45.37
C THR A 652 4.27 12.10 -46.70
N GLU A 653 3.97 10.92 -47.26
CA GLU A 653 4.59 10.38 -48.49
C GLU A 653 6.13 10.39 -48.46
N PHE A 654 6.71 10.05 -47.31
CA PHE A 654 8.16 9.88 -47.17
C PHE A 654 8.63 8.61 -47.90
N SER A 655 9.75 8.71 -48.62
CA SER A 655 10.42 7.57 -49.26
C SER A 655 11.94 7.69 -49.20
N ARG A 656 12.64 6.56 -49.04
CA ARG A 656 14.10 6.44 -49.04
C ARG A 656 14.52 5.35 -50.03
N LYS A 657 15.56 5.61 -50.83
CA LYS A 657 15.99 4.74 -51.92
C LYS A 657 16.75 3.52 -51.39
N GLY A 658 16.28 2.33 -51.74
CA GLY A 658 16.88 1.05 -51.32
C GLY A 658 16.32 0.49 -50.02
N TYR A 659 15.40 1.20 -49.36
CA TYR A 659 14.77 0.78 -48.11
C TYR A 659 13.23 0.79 -48.26
N SER A 660 12.54 -0.03 -47.46
CA SER A 660 11.09 0.05 -47.26
C SER A 660 10.75 0.90 -46.03
N PHE A 661 9.55 1.51 -45.99
CA PHE A 661 9.08 2.26 -44.83
C PHE A 661 8.44 1.31 -43.82
N ALA A 662 9.04 1.17 -42.64
CA ALA A 662 8.63 0.18 -41.64
C ALA A 662 7.55 0.73 -40.67
N GLY A 663 7.60 2.02 -40.35
CA GLY A 663 6.68 2.66 -39.41
C GLY A 663 7.24 3.94 -38.80
N TRP A 664 6.73 4.30 -37.62
CA TRP A 664 7.20 5.44 -36.84
C TRP A 664 7.83 5.01 -35.51
N ALA A 665 8.81 5.79 -35.05
CA ALA A 665 9.27 5.77 -33.66
C ALA A 665 8.90 7.08 -32.95
N ASP A 666 8.78 7.03 -31.62
CA ASP A 666 8.49 8.18 -30.76
C ASP A 666 9.75 8.89 -30.23
N ASN A 667 10.93 8.53 -30.75
CA ASN A 667 12.17 9.25 -30.50
C ASN A 667 13.15 9.06 -31.68
N GLU A 668 14.07 10.02 -31.83
CA GLU A 668 14.99 10.12 -32.96
C GLU A 668 16.06 9.02 -32.97
N ARG A 669 16.46 8.55 -31.77
CA ARG A 669 17.51 7.54 -31.61
C ARG A 669 17.04 6.17 -32.07
N ASP A 670 15.86 5.75 -31.64
CA ASP A 670 15.28 4.47 -31.99
C ASP A 670 14.94 4.42 -33.50
N ALA A 671 14.49 5.53 -34.07
CA ALA A 671 14.34 5.67 -35.52
C ALA A 671 15.68 5.51 -36.28
N GLY A 672 16.77 5.98 -35.69
CA GLY A 672 18.14 5.82 -36.20
C GLY A 672 18.71 4.41 -36.06
N THR A 673 18.08 3.52 -35.28
CA THR A 673 18.48 2.11 -35.12
C THR A 673 17.47 1.11 -35.69
N GLY A 674 16.56 1.55 -36.57
CA GLY A 674 15.54 0.68 -37.18
C GLY A 674 14.41 0.25 -36.24
N THR A 675 14.36 0.77 -35.01
CA THR A 675 13.41 0.34 -33.98
C THR A 675 12.03 0.98 -34.22
N VAL A 676 11.02 0.17 -34.52
CA VAL A 676 9.65 0.64 -34.85
C VAL A 676 8.70 0.51 -33.66
N LYS A 677 8.18 1.64 -33.15
CA LYS A 677 7.12 1.63 -32.12
C LYS A 677 5.72 1.51 -32.73
N PHE A 678 5.47 2.17 -33.86
CA PHE A 678 4.16 2.21 -34.53
C PHE A 678 4.27 1.72 -35.99
N PRO A 679 4.14 0.40 -36.25
CA PRO A 679 4.34 -0.17 -37.58
C PRO A 679 3.32 0.28 -38.63
N GLU A 680 3.80 0.58 -39.85
CA GLU A 680 2.96 1.04 -40.98
C GLU A 680 1.94 -0.03 -41.42
N ASN A 681 2.26 -1.32 -41.21
CA ASN A 681 1.36 -2.43 -41.56
C ASN A 681 0.21 -2.66 -40.56
N LYS A 682 0.24 -2.04 -39.37
CA LYS A 682 -0.80 -2.15 -38.34
C LYS A 682 -1.72 -0.93 -38.31
N LYS A 683 -2.76 -0.97 -37.48
CA LYS A 683 -3.52 0.20 -37.03
C LYS A 683 -3.06 0.49 -35.61
N ASN A 684 -2.42 1.65 -35.41
CA ASN A 684 -1.84 2.03 -34.13
C ASN A 684 -2.75 3.10 -33.50
N ILE A 685 -3.34 2.80 -32.35
CA ILE A 685 -4.14 3.72 -31.55
C ILE A 685 -3.34 4.06 -30.29
N VAL A 686 -3.24 5.34 -29.98
CA VAL A 686 -2.50 5.86 -28.81
C VAL A 686 -3.45 6.75 -28.00
N ILE A 687 -3.57 6.50 -26.70
CA ILE A 687 -4.43 7.29 -25.82
C ILE A 687 -3.79 8.66 -25.52
N PHE A 688 -4.60 9.68 -25.20
CA PHE A 688 -4.11 11.04 -24.96
C PHE A 688 -3.02 11.10 -23.86
N ASP A 689 -3.15 10.25 -22.82
CA ASP A 689 -2.17 10.13 -21.74
C ASP A 689 -0.78 9.69 -22.24
N GLU A 690 -0.72 8.71 -23.15
CA GLU A 690 0.56 8.26 -23.75
C GLU A 690 1.13 9.34 -24.70
N LEU A 691 0.30 10.08 -25.43
CA LEU A 691 0.78 11.25 -26.20
C LEU A 691 1.42 12.29 -25.28
N CYS A 692 0.84 12.57 -24.10
CA CYS A 692 1.44 13.44 -23.10
C CYS A 692 2.78 12.89 -22.57
N GLN A 693 2.86 11.59 -22.25
CA GLN A 693 4.10 10.94 -21.82
C GLN A 693 5.22 11.08 -22.85
N ILE A 694 4.91 10.84 -24.14
CA ILE A 694 5.87 10.99 -25.24
C ILE A 694 6.34 12.44 -25.36
N ALA A 695 5.43 13.42 -25.29
CA ALA A 695 5.81 14.84 -25.34
C ALA A 695 6.68 15.26 -24.13
N ASP A 696 6.37 14.79 -22.92
CA ASP A 696 7.15 15.15 -21.72
C ASP A 696 8.58 14.57 -21.75
N GLU A 697 8.76 13.35 -22.28
CA GLU A 697 10.10 12.75 -22.44
C GLU A 697 10.88 13.41 -23.60
N GLN A 698 10.23 13.69 -24.75
CA GLN A 698 10.86 14.42 -25.85
C GLN A 698 11.26 15.86 -25.48
N GLN A 699 10.48 16.52 -24.62
CA GLN A 699 10.68 17.93 -24.23
C GLN A 699 11.36 18.09 -22.86
N LYS A 700 11.84 16.99 -22.28
CA LYS A 700 12.44 16.89 -20.94
C LYS A 700 13.46 17.99 -20.67
N ASP A 701 14.46 18.09 -21.53
CA ASP A 701 15.58 19.04 -21.45
C ASP A 701 15.35 20.35 -22.25
N THR A 702 14.13 20.60 -22.74
CA THR A 702 13.83 21.77 -23.57
C THR A 702 13.66 23.04 -22.72
N VAL A 703 14.65 23.93 -22.77
CA VAL A 703 14.73 25.18 -21.97
C VAL A 703 13.53 26.13 -22.16
N ASN A 704 12.89 26.13 -23.34
CA ASN A 704 11.68 26.89 -23.62
C ASN A 704 10.60 25.94 -24.19
N ARG A 705 9.83 25.30 -23.31
CA ARG A 705 8.74 24.41 -23.75
C ARG A 705 7.63 25.19 -24.47
N PRO A 706 7.04 24.66 -25.55
CA PRO A 706 5.90 25.26 -26.23
C PRO A 706 4.65 25.31 -25.34
N GLY A 707 3.76 26.28 -25.59
CA GLY A 707 2.53 26.48 -24.80
C GLY A 707 1.50 25.35 -24.95
N ILE A 708 1.53 24.65 -26.07
CA ILE A 708 0.84 23.38 -26.35
C ILE A 708 1.95 22.32 -26.48
N PRO A 709 1.90 21.16 -25.79
CA PRO A 709 2.91 20.12 -25.95
C PRO A 709 2.96 19.59 -27.39
N GLU A 710 4.13 19.11 -27.82
CA GLU A 710 4.35 18.60 -29.18
C GLU A 710 4.98 17.21 -29.12
N VAL A 711 4.42 16.27 -29.88
CA VAL A 711 4.94 14.91 -30.09
C VAL A 711 5.51 14.81 -31.50
N LYS A 712 6.78 14.43 -31.64
CA LYS A 712 7.39 14.08 -32.92
C LYS A 712 7.33 12.58 -33.17
N MET A 713 6.87 12.18 -34.35
CA MET A 713 6.91 10.82 -34.87
C MET A 713 7.94 10.77 -36.01
N TYR A 714 8.97 9.94 -35.84
CA TYR A 714 10.14 9.87 -36.72
C TYR A 714 10.05 8.67 -37.67
N SER A 715 10.34 8.85 -38.97
CA SER A 715 10.26 7.77 -39.97
C SER A 715 11.31 6.67 -39.74
N VAL A 716 10.92 5.40 -39.89
CA VAL A 716 11.79 4.23 -39.74
C VAL A 716 11.83 3.39 -41.03
N TRP A 717 13.00 2.82 -41.32
CA TRP A 717 13.35 2.18 -42.61
C TRP A 717 13.90 0.76 -42.42
N ASN A 718 13.85 -0.08 -43.45
CA ASN A 718 14.38 -1.45 -43.48
C ASN A 718 15.05 -1.75 -44.83
N GLY A 719 16.21 -2.42 -44.84
CA GLY A 719 17.02 -2.78 -46.01
C GLY A 719 16.47 -3.94 -46.86
N ILE A 720 17.38 -4.58 -47.62
CA ILE A 720 17.11 -5.69 -48.56
C ILE A 720 18.35 -6.62 -48.60
N PRO A 721 18.20 -7.96 -48.44
CA PRO A 721 19.31 -8.90 -48.28
C PRO A 721 20.11 -9.20 -49.57
N GLU A 722 21.37 -9.61 -49.41
CA GLU A 722 22.31 -9.97 -50.48
C GLU A 722 22.74 -11.46 -50.42
N ILE A 723 22.91 -12.13 -51.57
CA ILE A 723 23.34 -13.53 -51.69
C ILE A 723 24.47 -13.70 -52.74
N LYS A 724 25.48 -14.53 -52.44
CA LYS A 724 26.71 -14.74 -53.22
C LYS A 724 27.21 -16.20 -53.19
N ALA A 725 28.02 -16.57 -54.19
CA ALA A 725 28.67 -17.89 -54.31
C ALA A 725 30.20 -17.73 -54.44
N ASN A 726 30.97 -18.63 -53.80
CA ASN A 726 32.44 -18.53 -53.71
C ASN A 726 33.19 -19.15 -54.90
N SER A 727 32.74 -20.28 -55.44
CA SER A 727 33.37 -20.98 -56.58
C SER A 727 32.44 -22.01 -57.22
N VAL A 728 32.81 -22.51 -58.40
CA VAL A 728 32.11 -23.58 -59.14
C VAL A 728 32.64 -24.95 -58.69
N GLN A 729 31.74 -25.90 -58.42
CA GLN A 729 32.09 -27.25 -57.96
C GLN A 729 32.14 -28.25 -59.12
N GLU A 730 33.00 -29.26 -59.01
CA GLU A 730 33.15 -30.33 -60.01
C GLU A 730 33.23 -31.70 -59.32
N PHE A 731 32.51 -32.69 -59.86
CA PHE A 731 32.44 -34.07 -59.37
C PHE A 731 32.71 -35.08 -60.50
N TYR A 732 32.78 -36.38 -60.19
CA TYR A 732 32.90 -37.46 -61.20
C TYR A 732 31.59 -38.25 -61.35
N GLU A 733 31.39 -38.85 -62.52
CA GLU A 733 30.33 -39.79 -62.85
C GLU A 733 30.31 -40.94 -61.83
N GLY A 734 29.16 -41.18 -61.17
CA GLY A 734 29.05 -42.17 -60.09
C GLY A 734 29.35 -41.65 -58.69
N THR A 735 29.81 -40.40 -58.54
CA THR A 735 29.92 -39.74 -57.23
C THR A 735 28.52 -39.48 -56.66
N GLU A 736 28.31 -39.75 -55.36
CA GLU A 736 27.13 -39.28 -54.64
C GLU A 736 27.34 -37.84 -54.15
N VAL A 737 26.41 -36.94 -54.44
CA VAL A 737 26.51 -35.51 -54.13
C VAL A 737 25.24 -35.03 -53.41
N THR A 738 25.37 -34.51 -52.18
CA THR A 738 24.25 -34.14 -51.30
C THR A 738 23.95 -32.64 -51.28
N ARG A 739 22.79 -32.25 -50.74
CA ARG A 739 22.38 -30.85 -50.54
C ARG A 739 23.42 -30.01 -49.78
N GLU A 740 24.07 -30.57 -48.76
CA GLU A 740 25.11 -29.90 -47.97
C GLU A 740 26.35 -29.59 -48.80
N MET A 741 26.71 -30.50 -49.72
CA MET A 741 27.82 -30.30 -50.64
C MET A 741 27.52 -29.14 -51.60
N LEU A 742 26.29 -29.03 -52.11
CA LEU A 742 25.87 -27.94 -52.99
C LEU A 742 25.86 -26.57 -52.27
N LEU A 743 25.44 -26.55 -50.99
CA LEU A 743 25.40 -25.32 -50.19
C LEU A 743 26.76 -24.86 -49.65
N SER A 744 27.79 -25.72 -49.62
CA SER A 744 29.07 -25.43 -48.93
C SER A 744 29.80 -24.18 -49.42
N ASN A 745 29.46 -23.70 -50.63
CA ASN A 745 30.10 -22.57 -51.28
C ASN A 745 29.25 -21.28 -51.28
N MET A 746 28.07 -21.27 -50.64
CA MET A 746 27.13 -20.13 -50.65
C MET A 746 27.27 -19.23 -49.42
N LYS A 747 26.92 -17.93 -49.55
CA LYS A 747 26.86 -16.95 -48.45
C LYS A 747 25.76 -15.92 -48.67
N ALA A 748 25.17 -15.40 -47.60
CA ALA A 748 24.20 -14.31 -47.64
C ALA A 748 24.34 -13.37 -46.43
N PHE A 749 24.02 -12.09 -46.62
CA PHE A 749 24.17 -11.02 -45.62
C PHE A 749 23.12 -9.92 -45.81
N ASP A 750 22.72 -9.26 -44.73
CA ASP A 750 21.82 -8.11 -44.71
C ASP A 750 22.34 -7.00 -43.78
N GLU A 751 21.97 -5.72 -44.04
CA GLU A 751 22.47 -4.56 -43.29
C GLU A 751 21.93 -4.51 -41.84
N GLU A 752 20.70 -4.96 -41.61
CA GLU A 752 20.07 -4.98 -40.29
C GLU A 752 20.17 -6.36 -39.59
N ASP A 753 19.99 -7.48 -40.31
CA ASP A 753 20.04 -8.84 -39.73
C ASP A 753 21.46 -9.46 -39.63
N GLY A 754 22.42 -9.02 -40.44
CA GLY A 754 23.78 -9.56 -40.45
C GLY A 754 23.95 -10.84 -41.31
N ASP A 755 24.70 -11.85 -40.82
CA ASP A 755 24.99 -13.08 -41.58
C ASP A 755 23.79 -14.04 -41.58
N ILE A 756 23.04 -14.03 -42.68
CA ILE A 756 21.86 -14.85 -42.93
C ILE A 756 22.16 -16.05 -43.86
N THR A 757 23.44 -16.47 -43.96
CA THR A 757 23.86 -17.63 -44.78
C THR A 757 23.11 -18.92 -44.42
N GLY A 758 22.67 -19.09 -43.17
CA GLY A 758 21.87 -20.23 -42.72
C GLY A 758 20.46 -20.29 -43.33
N ASN A 759 19.95 -19.18 -43.88
CA ASN A 759 18.62 -19.06 -44.47
C ASN A 759 18.61 -19.33 -45.99
N ILE A 760 19.73 -19.78 -46.58
CA ILE A 760 19.83 -20.07 -48.02
C ILE A 760 19.15 -21.40 -48.35
N ARG A 761 18.21 -21.35 -49.30
CA ARG A 761 17.36 -22.47 -49.74
C ARG A 761 17.66 -22.81 -51.20
N ILE A 762 17.70 -24.08 -51.59
CA ILE A 762 17.79 -24.48 -53.01
C ILE A 762 16.38 -24.67 -53.55
N ILE A 763 15.99 -23.89 -54.55
CA ILE A 763 14.62 -23.91 -55.11
C ILE A 763 14.53 -24.53 -56.51
N CYS A 764 15.66 -24.75 -57.20
CA CYS A 764 15.67 -25.35 -58.54
C CYS A 764 17.02 -26.02 -58.86
N ILE A 765 17.00 -27.14 -59.58
CA ILE A 765 18.14 -27.72 -60.31
C ILE A 765 17.73 -27.99 -61.75
N LYS A 766 18.50 -27.50 -62.71
CA LYS A 766 18.38 -27.77 -64.15
C LYS A 766 19.55 -28.66 -64.56
N TYR A 767 19.24 -29.90 -64.95
CA TYR A 767 20.24 -30.88 -65.34
C TYR A 767 20.73 -30.68 -66.79
N ALA A 768 21.89 -31.28 -67.11
CA ALA A 768 22.39 -31.40 -68.47
C ALA A 768 21.78 -32.63 -69.16
N GLY A 769 21.81 -32.69 -70.48
CA GLY A 769 21.36 -33.88 -71.21
C GLY A 769 22.16 -35.15 -70.87
N ARG A 770 21.55 -36.31 -71.12
CA ARG A 770 22.10 -37.65 -70.85
C ARG A 770 21.94 -38.59 -72.04
N LYS A 771 22.66 -39.71 -72.03
CA LYS A 771 22.60 -40.78 -73.04
C LYS A 771 21.51 -41.79 -72.69
N HIS A 772 20.62 -42.08 -73.63
CA HIS A 772 19.53 -43.05 -73.47
C HIS A 772 19.97 -44.46 -73.91
N THR A 773 19.21 -45.49 -73.51
CA THR A 773 19.54 -46.91 -73.69
C THR A 773 19.57 -47.42 -75.13
N ASP A 774 19.12 -46.60 -76.09
CA ASP A 774 19.21 -46.83 -77.54
C ASP A 774 20.41 -46.12 -78.20
N GLY A 775 21.14 -45.28 -77.45
CA GLY A 775 22.25 -44.46 -77.94
C GLY A 775 21.87 -43.02 -78.32
N ALA A 776 20.60 -42.62 -78.25
CA ALA A 776 20.18 -41.23 -78.45
C ALA A 776 20.57 -40.34 -77.26
N LYS A 777 20.63 -39.02 -77.46
CA LYS A 777 20.75 -38.03 -76.38
C LYS A 777 19.37 -37.50 -75.99
N GLN A 778 19.10 -37.44 -74.70
CA GLN A 778 17.91 -36.84 -74.11
C GLN A 778 18.27 -35.47 -73.52
N GLU A 779 17.40 -34.46 -73.66
CA GLU A 779 17.57 -33.16 -72.98
C GLU A 779 17.43 -33.31 -71.45
N GLY A 780 18.05 -32.37 -70.72
CA GLY A 780 18.11 -32.41 -69.25
C GLY A 780 16.78 -32.01 -68.59
N GLU A 781 16.48 -32.65 -67.46
CA GLU A 781 15.27 -32.41 -66.68
C GLU A 781 15.44 -31.23 -65.70
N ILE A 782 14.33 -30.71 -65.17
CA ILE A 782 14.31 -29.63 -64.18
C ILE A 782 13.57 -30.10 -62.92
N ALA A 783 14.27 -30.11 -61.79
CA ALA A 783 13.68 -30.26 -60.47
C ALA A 783 13.42 -28.88 -59.86
N PHE A 784 12.26 -28.69 -59.23
CA PHE A 784 11.85 -27.42 -58.62
C PHE A 784 11.12 -27.66 -57.31
N TRP A 785 11.44 -26.85 -56.29
CA TRP A 785 10.84 -26.93 -54.96
C TRP A 785 10.33 -25.56 -54.53
N LYS A 786 9.14 -25.53 -53.94
CA LYS A 786 8.50 -24.26 -53.50
C LYS A 786 9.19 -23.63 -52.29
N GLU A 787 9.78 -24.44 -51.41
CA GLU A 787 10.40 -23.98 -50.17
C GLU A 787 11.91 -24.23 -50.13
N ASP A 788 12.34 -25.49 -50.30
CA ASP A 788 13.75 -25.90 -50.34
C ASP A 788 13.87 -27.32 -50.92
N MET A 789 15.07 -27.71 -51.32
CA MET A 789 15.46 -29.06 -51.73
C MET A 789 15.42 -30.01 -50.52
N PRO A 790 14.84 -31.23 -50.64
CA PRO A 790 14.91 -32.25 -49.58
C PRO A 790 16.34 -32.67 -49.26
N ALA A 791 16.57 -33.10 -48.01
CA ALA A 791 17.91 -33.51 -47.54
C ALA A 791 18.31 -34.93 -47.98
N ASP A 792 17.36 -35.75 -48.42
CA ASP A 792 17.55 -37.09 -48.99
C ASP A 792 17.75 -37.08 -50.52
N GLU A 793 17.44 -35.96 -51.17
CA GLU A 793 17.67 -35.74 -52.60
C GLU A 793 19.18 -35.60 -52.90
N LYS A 794 19.66 -36.25 -53.97
CA LYS A 794 21.05 -36.18 -54.43
C LYS A 794 21.11 -35.65 -55.85
N LEU A 795 22.18 -34.92 -56.18
CA LEU A 795 22.46 -34.52 -57.57
C LEU A 795 22.86 -35.76 -58.37
N ASP A 796 22.11 -36.09 -59.43
CA ASP A 796 22.49 -37.19 -60.32
C ASP A 796 23.77 -36.84 -61.12
N THR A 797 24.73 -37.76 -61.12
CA THR A 797 26.03 -37.64 -61.79
C THR A 797 26.10 -38.43 -63.10
N TRP A 798 24.96 -38.88 -63.64
CA TRP A 798 24.81 -39.60 -64.91
C TRP A 798 25.66 -40.89 -65.01
N PHE A 799 25.70 -41.68 -63.94
CA PHE A 799 26.44 -42.95 -63.91
C PHE A 799 26.02 -43.92 -65.03
N LEU A 800 27.00 -44.29 -65.87
CA LEU A 800 26.85 -45.09 -67.10
C LEU A 800 25.92 -44.46 -68.17
N GLN A 801 25.53 -43.20 -67.98
CA GLN A 801 24.63 -42.42 -68.83
C GLN A 801 25.30 -41.17 -69.43
N MET A 802 26.55 -40.91 -69.08
CA MET A 802 27.37 -39.87 -69.71
C MET A 802 28.08 -40.41 -70.96
N ASP A 803 28.21 -39.59 -72.01
CA ASP A 803 29.17 -39.87 -73.07
C ASP A 803 30.53 -39.25 -72.72
N LYS A 804 31.62 -40.00 -72.90
CA LYS A 804 32.99 -39.54 -72.58
C LYS A 804 33.34 -38.22 -73.29
N ASN A 805 32.76 -37.95 -74.46
CA ASN A 805 32.98 -36.72 -75.23
C ASN A 805 32.24 -35.49 -74.68
N ASP A 806 31.24 -35.68 -73.81
CA ASP A 806 30.44 -34.60 -73.21
C ASP A 806 31.00 -34.12 -71.86
N SER A 807 32.06 -34.76 -71.36
CA SER A 807 32.66 -34.46 -70.06
C SER A 807 33.58 -33.23 -70.09
N PRO A 808 33.43 -32.24 -69.19
CA PRO A 808 32.45 -32.19 -68.10
C PRO A 808 31.08 -31.60 -68.51
N VAL A 809 30.00 -32.28 -68.12
CA VAL A 809 28.64 -31.72 -68.21
C VAL A 809 28.41 -30.67 -67.11
N THR A 810 27.46 -29.75 -67.29
CA THR A 810 27.17 -28.67 -66.33
C THR A 810 25.68 -28.58 -66.00
N HIS A 811 25.34 -28.60 -64.72
CA HIS A 811 24.01 -28.39 -64.16
C HIS A 811 23.92 -26.97 -63.57
N LEU A 812 22.72 -26.39 -63.51
CA LEU A 812 22.48 -25.05 -62.94
C LEU A 812 21.56 -25.14 -61.73
N ILE A 813 21.88 -24.42 -60.65
CA ILE A 813 21.19 -24.49 -59.36
C ILE A 813 20.74 -23.09 -58.94
N THR A 814 19.48 -22.94 -58.54
CA THR A 814 18.91 -21.66 -58.08
C THR A 814 18.74 -21.67 -56.57
N TYR A 815 19.26 -20.63 -55.91
CA TYR A 815 19.29 -20.41 -54.47
C TYR A 815 18.48 -19.16 -54.11
N ALA A 816 17.79 -19.17 -52.97
CA ALA A 816 17.02 -18.03 -52.47
C ALA A 816 17.32 -17.76 -50.98
N VAL A 817 17.17 -16.52 -50.53
CA VAL A 817 17.31 -16.12 -49.12
C VAL A 817 16.28 -15.03 -48.76
N THR A 818 15.82 -15.03 -47.52
CA THR A 818 14.83 -14.07 -46.98
C THR A 818 15.35 -13.46 -45.68
N ASP A 819 15.12 -12.16 -45.47
CA ASP A 819 15.40 -11.44 -44.23
C ASP A 819 14.30 -11.66 -43.16
N SER A 820 14.47 -11.09 -41.96
CA SER A 820 13.52 -11.17 -40.85
C SER A 820 12.28 -10.27 -41.01
N ALA A 821 12.32 -9.29 -41.92
CA ALA A 821 11.23 -8.38 -42.24
C ALA A 821 10.27 -8.94 -43.32
N GLY A 822 10.73 -9.91 -44.12
CA GLY A 822 9.99 -10.59 -45.19
C GLY A 822 10.45 -10.26 -46.62
N THR A 823 11.62 -9.64 -46.82
CA THR A 823 12.19 -9.35 -48.15
C THR A 823 13.03 -10.51 -48.67
N GLU A 824 12.90 -10.88 -49.95
CA GLU A 824 13.55 -12.05 -50.55
C GLU A 824 14.47 -11.68 -51.74
N ASN A 825 15.59 -12.40 -51.89
CA ASN A 825 16.55 -12.26 -52.99
C ASN A 825 17.03 -13.65 -53.51
N VAL A 826 17.46 -13.75 -54.77
CA VAL A 826 17.62 -15.01 -55.52
C VAL A 826 18.86 -15.00 -56.44
N LEU A 827 19.57 -16.12 -56.54
CA LEU A 827 20.81 -16.30 -57.33
C LEU A 827 20.85 -17.66 -58.06
N GLU A 828 21.41 -17.73 -59.26
CA GLU A 828 21.60 -18.98 -60.02
C GLU A 828 23.10 -19.25 -60.32
N TRP A 829 23.56 -20.49 -60.13
CA TRP A 829 24.98 -20.86 -60.15
C TRP A 829 25.25 -22.28 -60.71
N PRO A 830 26.37 -22.54 -61.40
CA PRO A 830 26.65 -23.85 -62.02
C PRO A 830 27.43 -24.83 -61.14
N VAL A 831 27.25 -26.13 -61.41
CA VAL A 831 27.99 -27.29 -60.87
C VAL A 831 28.29 -28.26 -62.02
N LYS A 832 29.42 -28.99 -61.99
CA LYS A 832 29.86 -29.87 -63.11
C LYS A 832 30.09 -31.33 -62.72
N VAL A 833 30.02 -32.23 -63.71
CA VAL A 833 30.31 -33.67 -63.56
C VAL A 833 31.20 -34.18 -64.71
N ARG A 834 32.23 -34.98 -64.40
CA ARG A 834 33.26 -35.54 -65.31
C ARG A 834 33.09 -37.04 -65.54
N TYR A 835 33.49 -37.57 -66.70
CA TYR A 835 33.42 -39.00 -67.02
C TYR A 835 34.36 -39.86 -66.15
N ASN A 836 33.98 -41.12 -65.92
CA ASN A 836 34.81 -42.15 -65.26
C ASN A 836 35.21 -43.22 -66.29
N GLU A 837 36.46 -43.65 -66.32
CA GLU A 837 36.96 -44.74 -67.17
C GLU A 837 36.46 -46.12 -66.70
N PHE A 838 37.03 -47.19 -67.27
CA PHE A 838 36.87 -48.57 -66.84
C PHE A 838 38.22 -49.14 -66.41
N PRO A 839 38.27 -50.02 -65.39
CA PRO A 839 39.51 -50.64 -64.94
C PRO A 839 40.10 -51.58 -65.99
N VAL A 840 41.43 -51.62 -66.10
CA VAL A 840 42.16 -52.44 -67.07
C VAL A 840 42.81 -53.64 -66.39
N ILE A 841 42.75 -54.83 -67.00
CA ILE A 841 43.37 -56.07 -66.50
C ILE A 841 44.07 -56.86 -67.61
N GLU A 842 45.30 -57.32 -67.33
CA GLU A 842 46.09 -58.23 -68.17
C GLU A 842 46.35 -59.54 -67.41
N ALA A 843 46.36 -60.69 -68.11
CA ALA A 843 46.69 -62.00 -67.54
C ALA A 843 47.42 -62.90 -68.56
N ALA A 844 48.42 -63.66 -68.13
CA ALA A 844 49.25 -64.51 -68.99
C ALA A 844 49.06 -66.02 -68.74
N ASP A 845 49.14 -66.81 -69.83
CA ASP A 845 49.07 -68.28 -69.80
C ASP A 845 50.10 -68.90 -68.83
N ARG A 846 49.68 -69.97 -68.14
CA ARG A 846 50.47 -70.72 -67.14
C ARG A 846 50.76 -72.14 -67.63
N TYR A 847 51.86 -72.72 -67.16
CA TYR A 847 52.34 -74.05 -67.56
C TYR A 847 52.81 -74.81 -66.32
N PHE A 848 52.42 -76.09 -66.22
CA PHE A 848 52.80 -77.01 -65.14
C PHE A 848 53.05 -78.42 -65.73
N THR A 849 53.75 -79.27 -65.00
CA THR A 849 53.92 -80.71 -65.33
C THR A 849 52.76 -81.57 -64.81
N LEU A 850 52.68 -82.81 -65.29
CA LEU A 850 51.72 -83.81 -64.82
C LEU A 850 51.99 -84.21 -63.37
N GLU A 851 53.26 -84.26 -62.96
CA GLU A 851 53.67 -84.44 -61.56
C GLU A 851 53.21 -83.28 -60.66
N GLU A 852 53.45 -82.02 -61.04
CA GLU A 852 52.99 -80.85 -60.28
C GLU A 852 51.45 -80.76 -60.19
N ALA A 853 50.75 -81.10 -61.28
CA ALA A 853 49.29 -81.13 -61.30
C ALA A 853 48.73 -82.17 -60.31
N ARG A 854 49.28 -83.39 -60.29
CA ARG A 854 48.87 -84.48 -59.38
C ARG A 854 49.34 -84.29 -57.94
N ALA A 855 50.42 -83.57 -57.72
CA ALA A 855 50.86 -83.17 -56.38
C ALA A 855 49.94 -82.13 -55.73
N GLY A 856 49.04 -81.50 -56.51
CA GLY A 856 48.14 -80.45 -56.03
C GLY A 856 48.78 -79.07 -55.96
N ASN A 857 49.89 -78.84 -56.68
CA ASN A 857 50.62 -77.57 -56.64
C ASN A 857 49.84 -76.40 -57.29
N ILE A 858 48.86 -76.72 -58.14
CA ILE A 858 48.04 -75.73 -58.87
C ILE A 858 46.93 -75.23 -57.94
N THR A 859 47.21 -74.11 -57.27
CA THR A 859 46.35 -73.50 -56.25
C THR A 859 46.01 -72.05 -56.61
N GLU A 860 44.97 -71.48 -55.99
CA GLU A 860 44.54 -70.10 -56.27
C GLU A 860 45.64 -69.06 -55.94
N ALA A 861 46.40 -69.27 -54.86
CA ALA A 861 47.56 -68.46 -54.51
C ALA A 861 48.68 -68.52 -55.58
N GLU A 862 48.88 -69.67 -56.22
CA GLU A 862 49.84 -69.81 -57.34
C GLU A 862 49.32 -69.17 -58.63
N ILE A 863 48.00 -69.16 -58.85
CA ILE A 863 47.37 -68.62 -60.06
C ILE A 863 47.10 -67.11 -59.99
N VAL A 864 46.80 -66.54 -58.82
CA VAL A 864 46.48 -65.11 -58.63
C VAL A 864 47.57 -64.38 -57.87
N GLU A 865 47.79 -64.69 -56.59
CA GLU A 865 48.65 -63.89 -55.69
C GLU A 865 50.09 -63.83 -56.22
N ARG A 866 50.70 -64.99 -56.44
CA ARG A 866 52.04 -65.10 -57.05
C ARG A 866 52.07 -64.62 -58.49
N ALA A 867 50.95 -64.58 -59.20
CA ALA A 867 50.88 -64.04 -60.56
C ALA A 867 50.91 -62.51 -60.56
N LEU A 868 50.26 -61.85 -59.59
CA LEU A 868 50.38 -60.41 -59.34
C LEU A 868 51.80 -60.07 -58.88
N GLU A 869 52.35 -60.78 -57.89
CA GLU A 869 53.73 -60.57 -57.41
C GLU A 869 54.79 -60.70 -58.52
N SER A 870 54.57 -61.62 -59.48
CA SER A 870 55.48 -61.86 -60.60
C SER A 870 55.14 -61.10 -61.88
N GLY A 871 54.17 -60.18 -61.85
CA GLY A 871 53.76 -59.36 -63.00
C GLY A 871 53.12 -60.13 -64.16
N ARG A 872 52.66 -61.36 -63.90
CA ARG A 872 51.93 -62.25 -64.84
C ARG A 872 50.43 -61.95 -64.89
N ILE A 873 49.91 -61.27 -63.87
CA ILE A 873 48.66 -60.51 -63.90
C ILE A 873 48.99 -59.05 -63.59
N LYS A 874 48.34 -58.09 -64.26
CA LYS A 874 48.46 -56.65 -63.96
C LYS A 874 47.08 -56.00 -63.97
N VAL A 875 46.90 -54.96 -63.15
CA VAL A 875 45.67 -54.15 -63.08
C VAL A 875 46.00 -52.68 -62.81
N SER A 876 45.21 -51.77 -63.36
CA SER A 876 45.25 -50.32 -63.10
C SER A 876 43.94 -49.65 -63.48
N ASP A 877 43.64 -48.49 -62.88
CA ASP A 877 42.55 -47.59 -63.27
C ASP A 877 43.04 -46.13 -63.31
N GLN A 878 42.38 -45.23 -64.04
CA GLN A 878 42.90 -43.87 -64.24
C GLN A 878 42.54 -42.91 -63.09
N GLU A 879 41.39 -43.06 -62.44
CA GLU A 879 40.94 -42.16 -61.38
C GLU A 879 40.76 -42.86 -60.02
N ASP A 880 40.44 -44.16 -60.01
CA ASP A 880 40.42 -44.96 -58.77
C ASP A 880 41.83 -45.07 -58.16
N ASP A 881 42.88 -45.24 -58.97
CA ASP A 881 44.26 -45.23 -58.46
C ASP A 881 44.75 -43.84 -57.98
N ILE A 882 44.03 -42.75 -58.31
CA ILE A 882 44.29 -41.40 -57.76
C ILE A 882 43.50 -41.16 -56.48
N LEU A 883 42.22 -41.55 -56.45
CA LEU A 883 41.26 -41.20 -55.39
C LEU A 883 41.19 -42.25 -54.28
N TYR A 884 41.49 -43.51 -54.58
CA TYR A 884 41.62 -44.61 -53.62
C TYR A 884 42.86 -45.50 -53.92
N PRO A 885 44.10 -44.96 -53.85
CA PRO A 885 45.30 -45.60 -54.40
C PRO A 885 45.55 -47.05 -53.97
N GLY A 886 45.74 -47.95 -54.95
CA GLY A 886 46.04 -49.35 -54.70
C GLY A 886 44.88 -50.17 -54.10
N SER A 887 43.66 -49.64 -54.10
CA SER A 887 42.46 -50.39 -53.72
C SER A 887 42.14 -51.50 -54.73
N ILE A 888 42.34 -51.22 -56.02
CA ILE A 888 41.91 -52.06 -57.14
C ILE A 888 42.64 -53.41 -57.23
N LEU A 889 43.93 -53.45 -56.87
CA LEU A 889 44.73 -54.69 -56.85
C LEU A 889 44.13 -55.77 -55.91
N LYS A 890 43.37 -55.35 -54.89
CA LYS A 890 42.71 -56.25 -53.92
C LYS A 890 41.36 -56.79 -54.40
N LYS A 891 40.88 -56.34 -55.56
CA LYS A 891 39.56 -56.72 -56.11
C LYS A 891 39.64 -57.79 -57.22
N VAL A 892 40.85 -58.23 -57.59
CA VAL A 892 41.07 -59.29 -58.60
C VAL A 892 40.56 -60.64 -58.08
N LYS A 893 39.72 -61.33 -58.86
CA LYS A 893 39.09 -62.61 -58.49
C LYS A 893 39.11 -63.61 -59.64
N LEU A 894 39.29 -64.90 -59.36
CA LEU A 894 39.02 -65.97 -60.34
C LEU A 894 37.52 -66.30 -60.36
N VAL A 895 36.96 -66.46 -61.56
CA VAL A 895 35.52 -66.70 -61.74
C VAL A 895 35.19 -68.20 -61.87
N ASN A 896 36.12 -69.01 -62.34
CA ASN A 896 35.86 -70.41 -62.71
C ASN A 896 36.97 -71.42 -62.36
N PHE A 897 37.82 -71.11 -61.37
CA PHE A 897 38.90 -71.99 -60.94
C PHE A 897 38.43 -73.10 -59.99
N LYS A 898 38.97 -74.31 -60.16
CA LYS A 898 38.84 -75.45 -59.25
C LYS A 898 40.16 -76.23 -59.21
N PRO A 899 40.86 -76.33 -58.06
CA PRO A 899 42.15 -77.04 -57.98
C PRO A 899 42.00 -78.56 -58.20
N GLU A 900 40.86 -79.15 -57.82
CA GLU A 900 40.62 -80.59 -57.93
C GLU A 900 40.57 -81.11 -59.38
N GLU A 901 40.14 -80.29 -60.34
CA GLU A 901 40.09 -80.68 -61.76
C GLU A 901 41.48 -80.95 -62.34
N PHE A 902 42.54 -80.38 -61.74
CA PHE A 902 43.93 -80.61 -62.17
C PHE A 902 44.51 -81.93 -61.64
N LEU A 903 44.01 -82.45 -60.50
CA LEU A 903 44.47 -83.73 -59.93
C LEU A 903 44.12 -84.93 -60.83
N GLU A 904 43.01 -84.84 -61.58
CA GLU A 904 42.50 -85.92 -62.42
C GLU A 904 43.27 -86.09 -63.75
N PHE A 905 44.29 -85.27 -64.02
CA PHE A 905 45.01 -85.31 -65.30
C PHE A 905 45.82 -86.61 -65.45
N ASN A 906 45.28 -87.49 -66.29
CA ASN A 906 45.89 -88.79 -66.62
C ASN A 906 46.86 -88.72 -67.81
N LYS A 907 46.79 -87.65 -68.61
CA LYS A 907 47.61 -87.31 -69.79
C LYS A 907 47.71 -85.78 -69.91
N PRO A 908 48.63 -85.22 -70.72
CA PRO A 908 48.72 -83.78 -70.95
C PRO A 908 47.43 -83.16 -71.50
N GLY A 909 47.20 -81.88 -71.21
CA GLY A 909 46.02 -81.11 -71.64
C GLY A 909 46.04 -79.67 -71.12
N TYR A 910 44.88 -79.03 -70.98
CA TYR A 910 44.77 -77.64 -70.49
C TYR A 910 43.38 -77.32 -69.90
N VAL A 911 43.31 -76.23 -69.13
CA VAL A 911 42.09 -75.62 -68.57
C VAL A 911 42.12 -74.11 -68.84
N VAL A 912 40.98 -73.47 -69.11
CA VAL A 912 40.89 -72.00 -69.31
C VAL A 912 40.25 -71.35 -68.10
N LEU A 913 40.88 -70.31 -67.57
CA LEU A 913 40.46 -69.56 -66.38
C LEU A 913 40.12 -68.11 -66.74
N THR A 914 39.32 -67.46 -65.90
CA THR A 914 38.81 -66.10 -66.07
C THR A 914 39.09 -65.28 -64.81
N CYS A 915 39.66 -64.09 -64.96
CA CYS A 915 39.77 -63.08 -63.91
C CYS A 915 38.74 -61.96 -64.09
N SER A 916 38.32 -61.32 -62.99
CA SER A 916 37.53 -60.09 -62.98
C SER A 916 38.11 -59.06 -62.01
N VAL A 917 37.89 -57.76 -62.26
CA VAL A 917 38.20 -56.64 -61.35
C VAL A 917 37.27 -55.43 -61.58
N GLN A 918 37.04 -54.61 -60.54
CA GLN A 918 36.01 -53.55 -60.51
C GLN A 918 36.53 -52.27 -59.83
N ASP A 919 36.15 -51.06 -60.27
CA ASP A 919 36.53 -49.79 -59.62
C ASP A 919 35.59 -49.41 -58.42
N ASN A 920 35.79 -48.25 -57.80
CA ASN A 920 35.01 -47.73 -56.64
C ASN A 920 33.89 -46.74 -56.99
N MET A 921 33.85 -46.21 -58.22
CA MET A 921 33.05 -45.03 -58.60
C MET A 921 31.69 -45.43 -59.16
N GLY A 922 30.83 -45.95 -58.28
CA GLY A 922 29.42 -46.19 -58.60
C GLY A 922 28.53 -46.22 -57.36
N PRO A 923 27.20 -46.23 -57.52
CA PRO A 923 26.24 -46.25 -56.41
C PRO A 923 26.54 -47.37 -55.40
N GLY A 924 26.78 -47.00 -54.15
CA GLY A 924 27.14 -47.94 -53.07
C GLY A 924 28.57 -48.50 -53.16
N GLY A 925 29.48 -47.89 -53.94
CA GLY A 925 30.86 -48.34 -54.13
C GLY A 925 31.03 -49.45 -55.18
N ALA A 926 29.97 -49.76 -55.93
CA ALA A 926 29.98 -50.76 -57.01
C ALA A 926 30.29 -50.08 -58.35
N GLY A 927 31.58 -49.86 -58.62
CA GLY A 927 32.08 -49.27 -59.87
C GLY A 927 31.90 -50.15 -61.12
N LYS A 928 32.57 -49.77 -62.20
CA LYS A 928 32.57 -50.49 -63.49
C LYS A 928 33.50 -51.71 -63.41
N GLU A 929 33.20 -52.79 -64.14
CA GLU A 929 33.87 -54.11 -64.01
C GLU A 929 34.43 -54.61 -65.35
N THR A 930 35.62 -55.22 -65.33
CA THR A 930 36.32 -55.75 -66.51
C THR A 930 36.81 -57.19 -66.28
N LEU A 931 36.65 -58.06 -67.30
CA LEU A 931 37.02 -59.49 -67.24
C LEU A 931 38.01 -59.88 -68.35
N ILE A 932 38.89 -60.85 -68.06
CA ILE A 932 39.86 -61.43 -69.03
C ILE A 932 40.03 -62.94 -68.83
N GLN A 933 40.40 -63.68 -69.88
CA GLN A 933 40.66 -65.13 -69.85
C GLN A 933 42.11 -65.48 -70.20
N PHE A 934 42.63 -66.54 -69.58
CA PHE A 934 43.97 -67.10 -69.82
C PHE A 934 43.98 -68.63 -69.61
N THR A 935 45.00 -69.32 -70.11
CA THR A 935 45.05 -70.79 -70.17
C THR A 935 46.10 -71.37 -69.21
N VAL A 936 45.77 -72.48 -68.55
CA VAL A 936 46.68 -73.29 -67.73
C VAL A 936 46.93 -74.62 -68.44
N TYR A 937 48.15 -74.83 -68.92
CA TYR A 937 48.57 -76.05 -69.63
C TYR A 937 49.26 -77.05 -68.69
N ILE A 938 48.91 -78.33 -68.84
CA ILE A 938 49.49 -79.46 -68.11
C ILE A 938 50.29 -80.31 -69.11
N LEU A 939 51.60 -80.36 -68.93
CA LEU A 939 52.57 -80.97 -69.85
C LEU A 939 53.00 -82.38 -69.40
N LYS A 940 53.72 -83.11 -70.27
CA LYS A 940 54.23 -84.45 -69.95
C LYS A 940 55.53 -84.36 -69.16
N ASP A 941 55.65 -85.20 -68.14
CA ASP A 941 56.84 -85.28 -67.29
C ASP A 941 58.10 -85.55 -68.13
N GLY A 942 59.11 -84.70 -67.99
CA GLY A 942 60.36 -84.75 -68.75
C GLY A 942 60.34 -84.16 -70.18
N GLU A 943 59.18 -83.74 -70.72
CA GLU A 943 59.07 -83.19 -72.08
C GLU A 943 58.53 -81.75 -72.11
N MET A 944 59.43 -80.76 -72.14
CA MET A 944 59.08 -79.40 -72.56
C MET A 944 58.97 -79.30 -74.10
N VAL A 945 57.96 -79.96 -74.66
CA VAL A 945 57.52 -79.74 -76.05
C VAL A 945 56.29 -78.82 -76.00
N LYS A 946 56.47 -77.56 -76.41
CA LYS A 946 55.39 -76.57 -76.50
C LYS A 946 54.30 -77.07 -77.47
N PRO A 947 53.05 -77.32 -77.01
CA PRO A 947 51.97 -77.68 -77.91
C PRO A 947 51.67 -76.54 -78.90
N GLU A 948 51.19 -76.86 -80.11
CA GLU A 948 50.68 -75.83 -81.01
C GLU A 948 49.53 -75.07 -80.34
N GLY A 949 49.55 -73.74 -80.44
CA GLY A 949 48.67 -72.85 -79.68
C GLY A 949 47.18 -73.11 -79.92
N ALA A 950 46.38 -72.94 -78.87
CA ALA A 950 44.94 -73.15 -78.92
C ALA A 950 44.28 -72.31 -80.04
N LYS A 951 43.43 -72.96 -80.85
CA LYS A 951 42.70 -72.32 -81.95
C LYS A 951 41.44 -71.67 -81.41
N TYR A 952 41.55 -70.40 -81.01
CA TYR A 952 40.44 -69.60 -80.50
C TYR A 952 39.30 -69.46 -81.52
N VAL A 953 38.06 -69.57 -81.03
CA VAL A 953 36.85 -69.20 -81.77
C VAL A 953 36.50 -67.77 -81.42
N ARG A 954 36.48 -66.86 -82.41
CA ARG A 954 36.10 -65.46 -82.24
C ARG A 954 34.75 -65.22 -82.91
N PHE A 955 33.81 -64.60 -82.18
CA PHE A 955 32.57 -64.10 -82.76
C PHE A 955 32.88 -62.87 -83.63
N ILE A 956 32.36 -62.84 -84.85
CA ILE A 956 32.54 -61.73 -85.80
C ILE A 956 31.16 -61.28 -86.32
N ASN A 957 30.93 -59.97 -86.37
CA ASN A 957 29.76 -59.37 -87.00
C ASN A 957 30.14 -58.76 -88.37
N ARG A 958 29.12 -58.43 -89.17
CA ARG A 958 29.29 -57.85 -90.51
C ARG A 958 30.20 -56.62 -90.53
N GLU A 959 29.89 -55.67 -89.65
CA GLU A 959 30.64 -54.41 -89.49
C GLU A 959 32.14 -54.62 -89.26
N ASN A 960 32.54 -55.54 -88.36
CA ASN A 960 33.96 -55.80 -88.12
C ASN A 960 34.62 -56.61 -89.25
N TYR A 961 33.89 -57.44 -89.99
CA TYR A 961 34.45 -58.12 -91.16
C TYR A 961 34.73 -57.17 -92.32
N GLU A 962 33.81 -56.23 -92.59
CA GLU A 962 33.94 -55.25 -93.69
C GLU A 962 35.17 -54.32 -93.51
N LYS A 963 35.61 -54.04 -92.26
CA LYS A 963 36.77 -53.18 -91.95
C LYS A 963 38.07 -53.52 -92.69
N ASN A 964 38.32 -54.81 -92.94
CA ASN A 964 39.54 -55.29 -93.63
C ASN A 964 39.27 -56.02 -94.95
N ALA A 965 38.02 -56.05 -95.41
CA ALA A 965 37.68 -56.60 -96.72
C ALA A 965 38.29 -55.76 -97.87
N ASP A 966 38.66 -56.44 -98.95
CA ASP A 966 39.04 -55.86 -100.25
C ASP A 966 40.22 -54.85 -100.24
N ARG A 967 41.06 -54.89 -99.22
CA ARG A 967 42.35 -54.17 -99.14
C ARG A 967 43.45 -54.96 -99.89
N GLU A 968 44.26 -54.28 -100.70
CA GLU A 968 45.37 -54.91 -101.43
C GLU A 968 46.65 -54.99 -100.56
N THR A 969 47.02 -56.19 -100.10
CA THR A 969 48.09 -56.39 -99.10
C THR A 969 49.47 -56.73 -99.67
N LYS A 970 49.58 -57.06 -100.97
CA LYS A 970 50.77 -57.71 -101.57
C LYS A 970 52.10 -56.95 -101.45
N ASN A 971 52.05 -55.63 -101.29
CA ASN A 971 53.22 -54.75 -101.27
C ASN A 971 53.45 -54.06 -99.90
N LEU A 972 52.68 -54.41 -98.86
CA LEU A 972 52.78 -53.80 -97.53
C LEU A 972 53.82 -54.52 -96.67
N SER A 973 54.53 -53.76 -95.83
CA SER A 973 55.38 -54.29 -94.78
C SER A 973 54.58 -54.88 -93.61
N GLU A 974 55.20 -55.75 -92.81
CA GLU A 974 54.52 -56.39 -91.69
C GLU A 974 54.07 -55.38 -90.60
N GLU A 975 54.79 -54.27 -90.41
CA GLU A 975 54.38 -53.20 -89.49
C GLU A 975 53.14 -52.43 -89.99
N GLU A 976 53.02 -52.22 -91.30
CA GLU A 976 51.82 -51.63 -91.91
C GLU A 976 50.61 -52.58 -91.78
N LYS A 977 50.81 -53.88 -92.03
CA LYS A 977 49.76 -54.91 -91.81
C LYS A 977 49.32 -54.96 -90.35
N GLU A 978 50.28 -54.98 -89.42
CA GLU A 978 49.97 -55.06 -87.99
C GLU A 978 49.18 -53.83 -87.52
N ASN A 979 49.45 -52.64 -88.05
CA ASN A 979 48.61 -51.46 -87.81
C ASN A 979 47.19 -51.59 -88.39
N LEU A 980 47.03 -52.11 -89.62
CA LEU A 980 45.72 -52.35 -90.23
C LEU A 980 44.86 -53.37 -89.45
N ASN A 981 45.48 -54.30 -88.73
CA ASN A 981 44.79 -55.31 -87.93
C ASN A 981 44.18 -54.78 -86.61
N ARG A 982 44.55 -53.56 -86.16
CA ARG A 982 44.14 -52.99 -84.86
C ARG A 982 42.69 -52.46 -84.83
N ASN A 983 41.97 -52.49 -85.96
CA ASN A 983 40.60 -51.96 -86.09
C ASN A 983 39.49 -52.89 -85.57
N GLY A 984 39.84 -54.06 -85.02
CA GLY A 984 38.91 -55.05 -84.49
C GLY A 984 38.39 -56.07 -85.51
N GLY A 985 38.71 -55.94 -86.80
CA GLY A 985 38.28 -56.88 -87.83
C GLY A 985 38.99 -58.24 -87.85
N LEU A 986 38.88 -58.97 -88.96
CA LEU A 986 39.75 -60.11 -89.23
C LEU A 986 41.12 -59.61 -89.75
N HIS A 987 42.14 -60.44 -89.61
CA HIS A 987 43.49 -60.17 -90.11
C HIS A 987 43.48 -59.89 -91.63
N VAL A 988 44.23 -58.89 -92.10
CA VAL A 988 44.20 -58.48 -93.53
C VAL A 988 44.56 -59.63 -94.49
N ASP A 989 45.57 -60.45 -94.16
CA ASP A 989 45.93 -61.64 -94.93
C ASP A 989 45.08 -62.90 -94.59
N SER A 990 43.83 -62.72 -94.12
CA SER A 990 42.95 -63.83 -93.77
C SER A 990 42.46 -64.63 -94.99
N MET A 991 42.49 -65.95 -94.88
CA MET A 991 41.87 -66.87 -95.84
C MET A 991 40.36 -66.61 -96.05
N TRP A 992 39.66 -65.97 -95.09
CA TRP A 992 38.25 -65.57 -95.24
C TRP A 992 38.03 -64.37 -96.17
N TYR A 993 39.10 -63.65 -96.55
CA TYR A 993 39.09 -62.67 -97.63
C TYR A 993 39.72 -63.25 -98.91
N GLN A 994 40.81 -64.00 -98.78
CA GLN A 994 41.61 -64.48 -99.92
C GLN A 994 41.05 -65.71 -100.65
N ASN A 995 40.23 -66.55 -100.00
CA ASN A 995 39.56 -67.69 -100.66
C ASN A 995 38.13 -67.29 -101.09
N PRO A 996 37.79 -67.31 -102.39
CA PRO A 996 36.46 -66.97 -102.89
C PRO A 996 35.32 -67.80 -102.27
N GLU A 997 35.52 -69.09 -102.04
CA GLU A 997 34.47 -69.95 -101.45
C GLU A 997 34.15 -69.56 -100.00
N TYR A 998 35.17 -69.14 -99.25
CA TYR A 998 35.01 -68.72 -97.86
C TYR A 998 34.40 -67.32 -97.75
N LYS A 999 34.75 -66.40 -98.66
CA LYS A 999 34.13 -65.08 -98.76
C LYS A 999 32.64 -65.21 -99.13
N ALA A 1000 32.30 -66.04 -100.11
CA ALA A 1000 30.91 -66.29 -100.52
C ALA A 1000 30.07 -66.86 -99.38
N LEU A 1001 30.51 -67.99 -98.78
CA LEU A 1001 29.78 -68.67 -97.70
C LEU A 1001 29.44 -67.76 -96.50
N LEU A 1002 30.28 -66.76 -96.23
CA LEU A 1002 30.13 -65.87 -95.08
C LEU A 1002 29.29 -64.62 -95.43
N LEU A 1003 29.27 -64.17 -96.69
CA LEU A 1003 28.35 -63.14 -97.19
C LEU A 1003 26.92 -63.67 -97.37
N ASP A 1004 26.74 -64.91 -97.86
CA ASP A 1004 25.45 -65.63 -97.93
C ASP A 1004 24.72 -65.71 -96.57
N LEU A 1005 25.45 -65.58 -95.46
CA LEU A 1005 24.91 -65.59 -94.09
C LEU A 1005 24.46 -64.20 -93.59
N TRP A 1006 24.65 -63.14 -94.38
CA TRP A 1006 24.30 -61.75 -94.03
C TRP A 1006 23.37 -61.06 -95.03
N GLU A 1007 22.91 -61.74 -96.08
CA GLU A 1007 21.73 -61.28 -96.82
C GLU A 1007 20.49 -61.34 -95.92
N GLU A 1008 19.65 -60.32 -96.01
CA GLU A 1008 18.50 -60.11 -95.12
C GLU A 1008 17.37 -61.12 -95.40
N GLU A 1009 16.38 -61.20 -94.50
CA GLU A 1009 15.24 -62.15 -94.51
C GLU A 1009 15.47 -63.59 -93.99
N ARG A 1010 15.94 -63.71 -92.73
CA ARG A 1010 15.61 -64.88 -91.88
C ARG A 1010 15.10 -64.47 -90.51
N THR A 1011 13.77 -64.42 -90.36
CA THR A 1011 13.11 -64.40 -89.05
C THR A 1011 13.12 -65.80 -88.42
N ALA A 1012 13.25 -65.88 -87.09
CA ALA A 1012 13.33 -67.15 -86.38
C ALA A 1012 11.95 -67.79 -86.15
N ASP A 1013 11.85 -69.12 -86.30
CA ASP A 1013 10.60 -69.88 -86.19
C ASP A 1013 9.87 -69.76 -84.84
N LYS A 1014 10.59 -69.42 -83.76
CA LYS A 1014 10.05 -69.26 -82.40
C LYS A 1014 10.76 -68.16 -81.61
N VAL A 1015 9.99 -67.46 -80.77
CA VAL A 1015 10.46 -66.50 -79.76
C VAL A 1015 9.96 -66.98 -78.39
N TRP A 1016 10.78 -66.84 -77.36
CA TRP A 1016 10.46 -67.23 -75.98
C TRP A 1016 10.82 -66.08 -75.03
N ASP A 1017 9.88 -65.66 -74.20
CA ASP A 1017 10.09 -64.68 -73.12
C ASP A 1017 10.17 -65.38 -71.76
N PHE A 1018 11.03 -64.88 -70.87
CA PHE A 1018 11.20 -65.37 -69.50
C PHE A 1018 11.31 -64.17 -68.55
N SER A 1019 10.63 -64.21 -67.39
CA SER A 1019 10.78 -63.16 -66.38
C SER A 1019 12.09 -63.28 -65.58
N ARG A 1020 12.36 -62.28 -64.73
CA ARG A 1020 13.47 -62.30 -63.76
C ARG A 1020 13.53 -63.58 -62.92
N GLU A 1021 12.39 -64.12 -62.52
CA GLU A 1021 12.34 -65.33 -61.70
C GLU A 1021 12.40 -66.62 -62.55
N ASP A 1022 12.03 -66.56 -63.83
CA ASP A 1022 12.05 -67.74 -64.71
C ASP A 1022 13.47 -68.03 -65.22
N VAL A 1023 14.27 -67.00 -65.52
CA VAL A 1023 15.70 -67.19 -65.79
C VAL A 1023 16.44 -67.74 -64.55
N ARG A 1024 16.02 -67.37 -63.34
CA ARG A 1024 16.57 -67.94 -62.10
C ARG A 1024 16.28 -69.45 -62.01
N LYS A 1025 15.02 -69.85 -62.22
CA LYS A 1025 14.61 -71.27 -62.26
C LYS A 1025 15.26 -72.07 -63.41
N VAL A 1026 15.50 -71.45 -64.57
CA VAL A 1026 16.23 -72.07 -65.69
C VAL A 1026 17.69 -72.36 -65.31
N LYS A 1027 18.39 -71.38 -64.72
CA LYS A 1027 19.76 -71.58 -64.21
C LYS A 1027 19.81 -72.67 -63.13
N GLU A 1028 18.84 -72.68 -62.22
CA GLU A 1028 18.69 -73.68 -61.17
C GLU A 1028 18.46 -75.10 -61.76
N TYR A 1029 17.56 -75.24 -62.73
CA TYR A 1029 17.32 -76.51 -63.43
C TYR A 1029 18.56 -77.03 -64.17
N ILE A 1030 19.28 -76.15 -64.87
CA ILE A 1030 20.51 -76.50 -65.59
C ILE A 1030 21.59 -76.96 -64.61
N ASN A 1031 21.73 -76.30 -63.45
CA ASN A 1031 22.69 -76.69 -62.41
C ASN A 1031 22.38 -78.05 -61.76
N ILE A 1032 21.11 -78.43 -61.64
CA ILE A 1032 20.71 -79.71 -61.05
C ILE A 1032 20.85 -80.83 -62.10
N HIS A 1033 20.09 -80.74 -63.20
CA HIS A 1033 19.87 -81.85 -64.14
C HIS A 1033 20.79 -81.84 -65.37
N GLY A 1034 21.31 -80.67 -65.75
CA GLY A 1034 22.13 -80.46 -66.96
C GLY A 1034 21.33 -80.51 -68.27
N ILE A 1035 21.81 -79.81 -69.31
CA ILE A 1035 21.22 -79.80 -70.66
C ILE A 1035 22.35 -79.91 -71.69
N GLY A 1036 22.13 -80.69 -72.75
CA GLY A 1036 23.15 -81.01 -73.76
C GLY A 1036 24.11 -82.09 -73.27
N ASN A 1037 24.92 -81.79 -72.26
CA ASN A 1037 25.61 -82.78 -71.43
C ASN A 1037 24.78 -83.01 -70.16
N SER A 1038 23.63 -83.66 -70.29
CA SER A 1038 22.74 -83.89 -69.15
C SER A 1038 23.30 -84.94 -68.18
N ARG A 1039 23.04 -84.75 -66.88
CA ARG A 1039 23.35 -85.73 -65.83
C ARG A 1039 22.33 -86.86 -65.76
N GLU A 1040 21.17 -86.65 -66.39
CA GLU A 1040 20.08 -87.61 -66.52
C GLU A 1040 19.64 -87.72 -67.98
N GLU A 1041 19.28 -88.92 -68.42
CA GLU A 1041 18.87 -89.20 -69.81
C GLU A 1041 17.61 -88.42 -70.24
N ASN A 1042 16.75 -88.06 -69.27
CA ASN A 1042 15.48 -87.38 -69.49
C ASN A 1042 15.53 -85.84 -69.31
N ALA A 1043 16.68 -85.23 -68.97
CA ALA A 1043 16.73 -83.85 -68.50
C ALA A 1043 16.27 -82.81 -69.55
N LEU A 1044 16.59 -83.00 -70.84
CA LEU A 1044 16.12 -82.11 -71.91
C LEU A 1044 14.58 -82.17 -72.06
N SER A 1045 14.00 -83.36 -71.95
CA SER A 1045 12.55 -83.57 -71.95
C SER A 1045 11.88 -83.02 -70.69
N GLY A 1046 12.58 -83.07 -69.55
CA GLY A 1046 12.17 -82.42 -68.30
C GLY A 1046 12.13 -80.91 -68.42
N PHE A 1047 13.19 -80.29 -68.94
CA PHE A 1047 13.29 -78.85 -69.21
C PHE A 1047 12.15 -78.36 -70.11
N LEU A 1048 11.95 -79.02 -71.26
CA LEU A 1048 10.87 -78.68 -72.20
C LEU A 1048 9.47 -78.85 -71.60
N ARG A 1049 9.29 -79.79 -70.65
CA ARG A 1049 8.03 -80.00 -69.93
C ARG A 1049 7.81 -78.98 -68.79
N GLN A 1050 8.89 -78.49 -68.17
CA GLN A 1050 8.83 -77.55 -67.05
C GLN A 1050 8.72 -76.08 -67.50
N PHE A 1051 9.36 -75.73 -68.62
CA PHE A 1051 9.43 -74.35 -69.12
C PHE A 1051 8.80 -74.14 -70.51
N GLY A 1052 8.41 -75.20 -71.23
CA GLY A 1052 7.69 -75.07 -72.51
C GLY A 1052 6.29 -74.45 -72.39
N SER A 1053 5.79 -74.25 -71.18
CA SER A 1053 4.57 -73.49 -70.90
C SER A 1053 4.70 -71.98 -71.13
N PHE A 1054 5.93 -71.45 -71.28
CA PHE A 1054 6.17 -70.08 -71.78
C PHE A 1054 5.89 -69.93 -73.28
N GLU A 1055 5.59 -71.02 -74.02
CA GLU A 1055 5.20 -70.99 -75.42
C GLU A 1055 3.75 -70.48 -75.63
N ARG A 1056 3.55 -69.17 -75.40
CA ARG A 1056 2.48 -68.37 -76.00
C ARG A 1056 3.10 -67.46 -77.06
N ARG A 1057 3.31 -67.96 -78.28
CA ARG A 1057 2.31 -67.85 -79.37
C ARG A 1057 1.78 -66.43 -79.50
N MET A 1058 2.31 -65.68 -80.46
CA MET A 1058 1.53 -64.63 -81.12
C MET A 1058 0.29 -65.28 -81.74
N GLN A 1059 -0.89 -65.01 -81.20
CA GLN A 1059 -2.13 -65.23 -81.95
C GLN A 1059 -2.39 -63.99 -82.79
N TYR A 1060 -1.96 -64.05 -84.04
CA TYR A 1060 -1.87 -62.91 -84.94
C TYR A 1060 -3.21 -62.66 -85.66
N VAL A 1061 -3.77 -61.46 -85.46
CA VAL A 1061 -4.67 -60.74 -86.38
C VAL A 1061 -6.10 -61.31 -86.60
N GLY A 1062 -7.02 -60.41 -86.93
CA GLY A 1062 -8.48 -60.63 -87.05
C GLY A 1062 -9.29 -59.43 -86.54
N GLU A 1063 -8.76 -58.21 -86.71
CA GLU A 1063 -9.38 -57.14 -87.54
C GLU A 1063 -10.70 -56.57 -86.95
N GLY A 1064 -10.80 -55.28 -86.56
CA GLY A 1064 -9.96 -54.12 -86.88
C GLY A 1064 -9.56 -53.23 -85.70
N GLN A 1065 -8.80 -53.75 -84.73
CA GLN A 1065 -7.87 -52.99 -83.87
C GLN A 1065 -6.64 -53.87 -83.59
N SER A 1066 -5.42 -53.31 -83.47
CA SER A 1066 -4.22 -54.13 -83.25
C SER A 1066 -3.05 -53.41 -82.56
N TYR A 1067 -2.53 -54.01 -81.50
CA TYR A 1067 -1.18 -53.73 -80.97
C TYR A 1067 -0.10 -54.36 -81.85
N LYS A 1068 1.07 -53.71 -82.01
CA LYS A 1068 2.31 -54.29 -82.56
C LYS A 1068 3.54 -53.59 -81.98
N LYS A 1069 4.45 -54.37 -81.37
CA LYS A 1069 5.91 -54.14 -81.13
C LYS A 1069 6.31 -52.84 -80.37
N ASN A 1070 7.22 -52.83 -79.38
CA ASN A 1070 8.31 -53.76 -78.99
C ASN A 1070 9.28 -54.10 -80.14
N GLY A 1071 10.18 -53.15 -80.42
CA GLY A 1071 11.62 -53.42 -80.35
C GLY A 1071 12.09 -52.99 -78.97
#